data_AF-A0A945RWG1-F1
#
_entry.id   AF-A0A945RWG1-F1
#
_cell.length_a   1.000
_cell.length_b   1.000
_cell.length_c   1.000
_cell.angle_alpha   90.00
_cell.angle_beta   90.00
_cell.angle_gamma   90.00
#
_symmetry.space_group_name_H-M   'P 1'
#
loop_
_entity.id
_entity.type
_entity.pdbx_description
1 polymer ?
#
loop_
_entity_poly.entity_id
_entity_poly.type
_entity_poly.pdbx_seq_one_letter_code
_entity_poly.pdbx_strand_id
1 'polypeptide(L)'
;MMRILAAGAGLLASLLLLAGGHVGSAAPWQGPRPACPDWGAPSDTTAVLGPFSLQPCVTVYLISDGVPTRGRALLQQGRYATRTNRVLLRVLDDAERLTHWQFAQSNIAEVISNPADAYVDGVEPLHLDPVPTGGKMLIDGAFALVGEGVHQLRAGCDQFGVPVSLALSRDLEWGISFQNGDWTHWANCPTHFWAYIPPQATELTLTLKNGSIDIRDEDGAQLWEADASRKALTTKLAVPRSGVVWSVTFPKRTFFLKAHGFPFILCSSPAAAHRIRASVDVLPGGTVVAHAFQRRIAEILPKVLAPDNVGNAEALVVPLSSREAEWLSDPLRNVHLCGYAPFIRGVAHALREQNVDPQHPWSGLFSDSTPPAGVPAADHRWDTYLPVDGIGGCRKVENGAYGLAKAATLDVPPNPYYGRRELLFRAAAASLRDLMVLQEAEVWPRAAAHWYASSMSFVMGNKNLPPYGLAATHLPAEIREIWTEGLRRMMDRAYTNQLVSARNQSSHCLLANEYFARGSGDPVYTRLSRLYARHFAAGASSAGWHSEACGPCGSYTGMTHWHFAEYFRLSTDTAFLPCIAASYRFFNHTVAPEPDGRSMLGGFNFNHRVGMGFFQEQYGGAKGILYDVLPEVGLWAGPAPTPEDLTARRESAIAKIRKELSNPKAVFPGRLSDPRFEHYTPPEEIERGLWPAQESDSFIRNLDDQLICVRRPAYYLTVYLGRPAGKFYIRGREEFRLPFPADGESNGAKGKPKPATPFLGGGLSMLWTPAYGTALMATNWSPLCHHGLVAVQGDGKRYWEDYHAAEFHLDEDAGTLVVTGRVEGLPLRYERAYTFADDHLTVALVVTAEDEVTLQRLIENLPLAAGRRKVHGAAISEPKEPESTGKVIRLTNDHAASVSVELDQARGIRICRTGLVSHYRSYQINRAEVALPVSFSPGQQLELTYTIVPKP
;
A
#
# COMPACT_ATOMS: atom_id res chain seq x y z
N MET A 1 -11.13 55.84 -8.54
CA MET A 1 -11.68 56.97 -7.78
C MET A 1 -12.74 57.64 -8.66
N MET A 2 -14.03 57.61 -8.21
CA MET A 2 -15.17 58.44 -8.67
C MET A 2 -15.66 58.26 -10.13
N ARG A 3 -16.90 57.93 -10.49
CA ARG A 3 -18.27 57.86 -9.92
C ARG A 3 -19.00 56.77 -10.74
N ILE A 4 -19.84 55.89 -10.21
CA ILE A 4 -21.25 56.15 -9.84
C ILE A 4 -21.67 55.14 -8.75
N LEU A 5 -22.08 55.71 -7.62
CA LEU A 5 -22.89 55.11 -6.56
C LEU A 5 -24.33 55.61 -6.77
N ALA A 6 -25.28 54.68 -6.89
CA ALA A 6 -26.73 54.78 -6.61
C ALA A 6 -27.38 53.55 -7.29
N ALA A 7 -28.15 52.66 -6.65
CA ALA A 7 -28.94 52.81 -5.44
C ALA A 7 -29.26 51.44 -4.78
N GLY A 8 -29.39 51.47 -3.44
CA GLY A 8 -30.25 50.62 -2.59
C GLY A 8 -29.78 49.18 -2.34
N ALA A 9 -29.18 48.78 -1.22
CA ALA A 9 -29.55 49.04 0.18
C ALA A 9 -31.04 48.82 0.43
N GLY A 10 -31.49 47.56 0.35
CA GLY A 10 -32.84 47.17 0.75
C GLY A 10 -33.28 45.79 0.31
N LEU A 11 -32.50 44.71 0.53
CA LEU A 11 -33.04 43.34 0.42
C LEU A 11 -32.16 42.26 1.08
N LEU A 12 -31.59 42.56 2.26
CA LEU A 12 -30.83 41.59 3.06
C LEU A 12 -31.59 41.09 4.32
N ALA A 13 -32.91 41.30 4.37
CA ALA A 13 -33.76 40.89 5.50
C ALA A 13 -35.02 40.10 5.10
N SER A 14 -35.08 39.51 3.90
CA SER A 14 -36.24 38.70 3.46
C SER A 14 -35.89 37.39 2.74
N LEU A 15 -34.67 36.90 2.88
CA LEU A 15 -34.22 35.61 2.32
C LEU A 15 -33.92 34.57 3.41
N LEU A 16 -34.56 34.71 4.58
CA LEU A 16 -34.46 33.79 5.73
C LEU A 16 -35.76 33.04 6.04
N LEU A 17 -36.81 33.17 5.22
CA LEU A 17 -38.06 32.45 5.36
C LEU A 17 -38.56 32.05 3.97
N LEU A 18 -38.82 30.75 3.76
CA LEU A 18 -39.35 30.09 2.54
C LEU A 18 -38.30 29.42 1.62
N ALA A 19 -37.70 28.34 2.13
CA ALA A 19 -37.34 27.18 1.31
C ALA A 19 -37.58 25.88 2.13
N GLY A 20 -38.81 25.72 2.62
CA GLY A 20 -39.32 24.43 3.08
C GLY A 20 -39.80 23.63 1.87
N GLY A 21 -38.89 22.91 1.23
CA GLY A 21 -39.18 21.95 0.17
C GLY A 21 -38.50 20.63 0.51
N HIS A 22 -39.29 19.70 1.06
CA HIS A 22 -38.85 18.35 1.42
C HIS A 22 -38.21 17.62 0.22
N VAL A 23 -36.89 17.50 0.24
CA VAL A 23 -36.20 16.37 -0.39
C VAL A 23 -36.22 15.25 0.66
N GLY A 24 -36.87 14.14 0.34
CA GLY A 24 -36.98 12.99 1.24
C GLY A 24 -35.60 12.48 1.64
N SER A 25 -35.17 12.81 2.84
CA SER A 25 -34.04 12.16 3.51
C SER A 25 -34.41 10.70 3.70
N ALA A 26 -33.66 9.79 3.07
CA ALA A 26 -33.63 8.40 3.51
C ALA A 26 -33.27 8.41 5.01
N ALA A 27 -34.17 7.88 5.84
CA ALA A 27 -33.96 7.79 7.27
C ALA A 27 -32.62 7.10 7.56
N PRO A 28 -31.80 7.60 8.49
CA PRO A 28 -30.64 6.85 8.96
C PRO A 28 -31.10 5.48 9.46
N TRP A 29 -30.30 4.44 9.22
CA TRP A 29 -30.56 3.09 9.71
C TRP A 29 -30.66 3.11 11.24
N GLN A 30 -31.89 3.22 11.75
CA GLN A 30 -32.29 2.92 13.11
C GLN A 30 -32.86 1.50 13.10
N GLY A 31 -32.01 0.50 12.84
CA GLY A 31 -32.33 -0.84 13.32
C GLY A 31 -32.56 -0.73 14.83
N PRO A 32 -33.60 -1.38 15.41
CA PRO A 32 -33.83 -1.31 16.84
C PRO A 32 -32.60 -1.89 17.54
N ARG A 33 -31.78 -1.02 18.12
CA ARG A 33 -30.76 -1.43 19.08
C ARG A 33 -31.53 -1.80 20.34
N PRO A 34 -31.53 -3.06 20.80
CA PRO A 34 -31.94 -3.32 22.16
C PRO A 34 -31.00 -2.50 23.05
N ALA A 35 -31.56 -1.57 23.82
CA ALA A 35 -30.79 -0.86 24.84
C ALA A 35 -30.11 -1.93 25.70
N CYS A 36 -28.77 -1.94 25.74
CA CYS A 36 -28.07 -2.72 26.74
C CYS A 36 -28.45 -2.10 28.08
N PRO A 37 -29.17 -2.80 28.97
CA PRO A 37 -29.51 -2.22 30.26
C PRO A 37 -28.20 -1.90 31.00
N ASP A 38 -28.19 -0.80 31.74
CA ASP A 38 -27.05 -0.39 32.56
C ASP A 38 -26.90 -1.41 33.72
N TRP A 39 -26.13 -2.46 33.46
CA TRP A 39 -25.85 -3.53 34.40
C TRP A 39 -24.50 -3.23 35.05
N GLY A 40 -24.49 -2.70 36.27
CA GLY A 40 -23.27 -2.47 37.04
C GLY A 40 -22.33 -3.69 37.10
N ALA A 41 -21.06 -3.46 37.45
CA ALA A 41 -20.00 -4.47 37.46
C ALA A 41 -20.44 -5.79 38.13
N PRO A 42 -20.21 -6.96 37.50
CA PRO A 42 -20.68 -8.23 38.05
C PRO A 42 -19.94 -8.56 39.35
N SER A 43 -20.67 -8.62 40.47
CA SER A 43 -20.17 -9.14 41.76
C SER A 43 -20.02 -10.67 41.76
N ASP A 44 -20.64 -11.35 40.79
CA ASP A 44 -20.81 -12.81 40.78
C ASP A 44 -20.14 -13.42 39.52
N THR A 45 -18.81 -13.34 39.43
CA THR A 45 -18.05 -14.03 38.38
C THR A 45 -17.78 -15.47 38.80
N THR A 46 -18.20 -16.44 37.97
CA THR A 46 -18.09 -17.87 38.29
C THR A 46 -17.12 -18.61 37.38
N ALA A 47 -16.87 -18.10 36.16
CA ALA A 47 -15.99 -18.73 35.17
C ALA A 47 -15.02 -17.72 34.55
N VAL A 48 -13.76 -18.13 34.38
CA VAL A 48 -12.72 -17.32 33.70
C VAL A 48 -12.04 -18.14 32.62
N LEU A 49 -11.99 -17.60 31.40
CA LEU A 49 -11.27 -18.16 30.27
C LEU A 49 -10.10 -17.24 29.88
N GLY A 50 -8.91 -17.81 29.62
CA GLY A 50 -7.70 -17.05 29.33
C GLY A 50 -6.81 -16.81 30.56
N PRO A 51 -5.81 -15.90 30.48
CA PRO A 51 -5.55 -14.98 29.38
C PRO A 51 -5.00 -15.66 28.12
N PHE A 52 -5.66 -15.51 26.99
CA PHE A 52 -5.18 -15.93 25.68
C PHE A 52 -4.21 -14.89 25.11
N SER A 53 -3.13 -15.31 24.45
CA SER A 53 -2.29 -14.38 23.70
C SER A 53 -2.85 -14.18 22.29
N LEU A 54 -3.23 -12.97 21.90
CA LEU A 54 -3.58 -12.67 20.50
C LEU A 54 -2.37 -12.87 19.59
N GLN A 55 -2.54 -13.70 18.54
CA GLN A 55 -1.51 -13.92 17.53
C GLN A 55 -2.04 -14.10 16.09
N PRO A 56 -2.45 -13.01 15.39
CA PRO A 56 -2.81 -11.68 15.86
C PRO A 56 -4.30 -11.59 16.27
N CYS A 57 -5.02 -12.70 16.23
CA CYS A 57 -6.47 -12.75 16.45
C CYS A 57 -6.87 -14.04 17.15
N VAL A 58 -7.96 -13.97 17.91
CA VAL A 58 -8.60 -15.11 18.57
C VAL A 58 -10.11 -15.02 18.40
N THR A 59 -10.75 -16.16 18.19
CA THR A 59 -12.20 -16.33 18.28
C THR A 59 -12.49 -17.30 19.41
N VAL A 60 -13.34 -16.91 20.34
CA VAL A 60 -13.93 -17.79 21.36
C VAL A 60 -15.39 -18.02 21.01
N TYR A 61 -15.76 -19.27 20.84
CA TYR A 61 -17.12 -19.72 20.59
C TYR A 61 -17.73 -20.11 21.94
N LEU A 62 -18.85 -19.50 22.30
CA LEU A 62 -19.53 -19.69 23.58
C LEU A 62 -20.90 -20.31 23.33
N ILE A 63 -21.16 -21.45 23.96
CA ILE A 63 -22.41 -22.19 23.76
C ILE A 63 -23.41 -21.78 24.83
N SER A 64 -24.44 -21.04 24.43
CA SER A 64 -25.54 -20.61 25.29
C SER A 64 -26.70 -21.60 25.24
N ASP A 65 -27.29 -21.88 26.40
CA ASP A 65 -28.51 -22.69 26.59
C ASP A 65 -29.79 -21.85 26.61
N GLY A 66 -29.70 -20.56 26.24
CA GLY A 66 -30.81 -19.62 26.23
C GLY A 66 -30.97 -18.82 27.53
N VAL A 67 -30.33 -19.24 28.62
CA VAL A 67 -30.31 -18.45 29.85
C VAL A 67 -29.35 -17.27 29.67
N PRO A 68 -29.79 -16.02 29.87
CA PRO A 68 -28.95 -14.84 29.70
C PRO A 68 -27.65 -14.94 30.52
N THR A 69 -26.51 -14.81 29.83
CA THR A 69 -25.19 -14.86 30.45
C THR A 69 -24.50 -13.53 30.29
N ARG A 70 -24.01 -12.96 31.39
CA ARG A 70 -23.19 -11.74 31.35
C ARG A 70 -21.74 -12.13 31.15
N GLY A 71 -21.05 -11.41 30.28
CA GLY A 71 -19.64 -11.57 30.00
C GLY A 71 -18.89 -10.25 30.12
N ARG A 72 -17.60 -10.35 30.42
CA ARG A 72 -16.66 -9.24 30.47
C ARG A 72 -15.36 -9.65 29.80
N ALA A 73 -14.93 -8.90 28.79
CA ALA A 73 -13.69 -9.12 28.07
C ALA A 73 -12.63 -8.11 28.49
N LEU A 74 -11.49 -8.61 28.94
CA LEU A 74 -10.37 -7.82 29.42
C LEU A 74 -9.21 -7.99 28.44
N LEU A 75 -8.89 -6.95 27.67
CA LEU A 75 -7.71 -6.93 26.80
C LEU A 75 -6.70 -5.97 27.41
N GLN A 76 -5.49 -6.45 27.67
CA GLN A 76 -4.44 -5.62 28.29
C GLN A 76 -3.29 -5.38 27.32
N GLN A 77 -2.49 -4.36 27.60
CA GLN A 77 -1.29 -4.08 26.83
C GLN A 77 -0.34 -5.29 26.86
N GLY A 78 0.14 -5.73 25.69
CA GLY A 78 1.12 -6.82 25.61
C GLY A 78 2.43 -6.46 26.29
N ARG A 79 3.11 -7.45 26.89
CA ARG A 79 4.37 -7.26 27.64
C ARG A 79 5.52 -6.65 26.82
N TYR A 80 5.47 -6.79 25.50
CA TYR A 80 6.49 -6.29 24.58
C TYR A 80 6.05 -5.06 23.78
N ALA A 81 4.97 -4.39 24.20
CA ALA A 81 4.43 -3.25 23.49
C ALA A 81 5.37 -2.04 23.57
N THR A 82 6.30 -1.96 22.62
CA THR A 82 7.15 -0.78 22.39
C THR A 82 6.48 0.25 21.48
N ARG A 83 5.27 -0.03 20.99
CA ARG A 83 4.52 0.82 20.04
C ARG A 83 3.03 0.84 20.38
N THR A 84 2.29 1.72 19.70
CA THR A 84 0.81 1.78 19.73
C THR A 84 0.19 0.41 19.48
N ASN A 85 -0.63 -0.08 20.41
CA ASN A 85 -1.47 -1.25 20.22
C ASN A 85 -2.84 -0.79 19.72
N ARG A 86 -3.30 -1.37 18.61
CA ARG A 86 -4.68 -1.30 18.16
C ARG A 86 -5.32 -2.64 18.44
N VAL A 87 -6.41 -2.63 19.17
CA VAL A 87 -7.19 -3.82 19.50
C VAL A 87 -8.63 -3.61 19.08
N LEU A 88 -9.25 -4.67 18.60
CA LEU A 88 -10.67 -4.69 18.27
C LEU A 88 -11.31 -5.90 18.94
N LEU A 89 -12.43 -5.67 19.61
CA LEU A 89 -13.30 -6.69 20.20
C LEU A 89 -14.66 -6.65 19.50
N ARG A 90 -15.18 -7.82 19.14
CA ARG A 90 -16.53 -8.00 18.60
C ARG A 90 -17.21 -9.17 19.30
N VAL A 91 -18.50 -9.04 19.57
CA VAL A 91 -19.36 -10.16 19.98
C VAL A 91 -20.46 -10.31 18.94
N LEU A 92 -20.67 -11.54 18.52
CA LEU A 92 -21.66 -11.95 17.55
C LEU A 92 -22.63 -12.93 18.22
N ASP A 93 -23.93 -12.81 17.91
CA ASP A 93 -24.94 -13.79 18.34
C ASP A 93 -24.84 -15.11 17.54
N ASP A 94 -25.80 -16.02 17.77
CA ASP A 94 -25.87 -17.32 17.09
C ASP A 94 -26.15 -17.22 15.59
N ALA A 95 -26.83 -16.16 15.15
CA ALA A 95 -27.00 -15.79 13.75
C ALA A 95 -25.81 -14.96 13.20
N GLU A 96 -24.76 -14.84 14.00
CA GLU A 96 -23.56 -14.04 13.78
C GLU A 96 -23.78 -12.54 13.56
N ARG A 97 -24.86 -11.99 14.10
CA ARG A 97 -25.13 -10.55 14.08
C ARG A 97 -24.30 -9.87 15.16
N LEU A 98 -23.76 -8.70 14.84
CA LEU A 98 -22.93 -7.92 15.75
C LEU A 98 -23.75 -7.36 16.92
N THR A 99 -23.47 -7.82 18.14
CA THR A 99 -24.13 -7.39 19.38
C THR A 99 -23.26 -6.48 20.24
N HIS A 100 -21.94 -6.59 20.10
CA HIS A 100 -20.97 -5.70 20.75
C HIS A 100 -19.79 -5.43 19.82
N TRP A 101 -19.28 -4.21 19.82
CA TRP A 101 -18.14 -3.79 19.02
C TRP A 101 -17.38 -2.72 19.79
N GLN A 102 -16.08 -2.93 19.99
CA GLN A 102 -15.23 -1.97 20.70
C GLN A 102 -13.83 -1.97 20.11
N PHE A 103 -13.37 -0.80 19.68
CA PHE A 103 -12.01 -0.57 19.21
C PHE A 103 -11.26 0.30 20.20
N ALA A 104 -10.02 -0.06 20.49
CA ALA A 104 -9.13 0.77 21.31
C ALA A 104 -7.75 0.89 20.65
N GLN A 105 -7.15 2.06 20.81
CA GLN A 105 -5.79 2.35 20.37
C GLN A 105 -5.03 3.02 21.52
N SER A 106 -3.89 2.46 21.93
CA SER A 106 -3.03 3.11 22.91
C SER A 106 -2.32 4.33 22.30
N ASN A 107 -2.10 5.38 23.09
CA ASN A 107 -1.38 6.62 22.75
C ASN A 107 -2.03 7.45 21.62
N ILE A 108 -3.36 7.56 21.61
CA ILE A 108 -4.06 8.32 20.57
C ILE A 108 -3.84 9.84 20.63
N ALA A 109 -3.41 10.37 21.78
CA ALA A 109 -3.19 11.80 22.02
C ALA A 109 -2.13 12.41 21.08
N GLU A 110 -1.23 11.60 20.51
CA GLU A 110 -0.26 12.04 19.48
C GLU A 110 -0.87 12.10 18.06
N VAL A 111 -2.07 11.52 17.85
CA VAL A 111 -2.68 11.32 16.53
C VAL A 111 -3.95 12.15 16.32
N ILE A 112 -4.60 12.66 17.38
CA ILE A 112 -5.83 13.44 17.31
C ILE A 112 -5.62 14.81 17.94
N SER A 113 -5.66 15.86 17.10
CA SER A 113 -5.53 17.25 17.53
C SER A 113 -6.83 17.89 18.03
N ASN A 114 -7.99 17.26 17.81
CA ASN A 114 -9.30 17.78 18.21
C ASN A 114 -10.10 16.78 19.09
N PRO A 115 -10.34 17.07 20.39
CA PRO A 115 -11.11 16.22 21.31
C PRO A 115 -12.56 15.94 20.88
N ALA A 116 -13.16 16.80 20.06
CA ALA A 116 -14.53 16.59 19.56
C ALA A 116 -14.67 15.38 18.62
N ASP A 117 -13.57 14.91 18.03
CA ASP A 117 -13.55 13.73 17.16
C ASP A 117 -13.63 12.39 17.94
N ALA A 118 -13.61 12.46 19.28
CA ALA A 118 -13.64 11.31 20.20
C ALA A 118 -15.06 10.79 20.53
N TYR A 119 -16.10 11.60 20.30
CA TYR A 119 -17.46 11.31 20.79
C TYR A 119 -18.43 10.95 19.68
N VAL A 120 -19.24 9.91 19.92
CA VAL A 120 -20.29 9.42 19.01
C VAL A 120 -21.48 8.97 19.85
N ASP A 121 -22.68 9.44 19.52
CA ASP A 121 -23.91 8.93 20.12
C ASP A 121 -24.18 7.47 19.69
N GLY A 122 -24.44 6.60 20.68
CA GLY A 122 -24.91 5.23 20.49
C GLY A 122 -23.82 4.16 20.30
N VAL A 123 -22.55 4.53 20.23
CA VAL A 123 -21.41 3.63 20.45
C VAL A 123 -20.82 4.06 21.79
N GLU A 124 -20.46 3.15 22.70
CA GLU A 124 -19.66 3.56 23.87
C GLU A 124 -18.51 4.46 23.39
N PRO A 125 -18.24 5.59 24.06
CA PRO A 125 -17.26 6.54 23.59
C PRO A 125 -15.97 5.81 23.21
N LEU A 126 -15.36 6.21 22.09
CA LEU A 126 -13.97 5.86 21.84
C LEU A 126 -13.22 6.34 23.09
N HIS A 127 -12.85 5.42 23.98
CA HIS A 127 -12.15 5.76 25.21
C HIS A 127 -10.74 6.20 24.82
N LEU A 128 -10.57 7.51 24.64
CA LEU A 128 -9.37 8.17 24.16
C LEU A 128 -8.54 8.76 25.31
N ASP A 129 -8.53 8.11 26.47
CA ASP A 129 -7.73 8.61 27.60
C ASP A 129 -6.23 8.39 27.36
N PRO A 130 -5.35 9.34 27.73
CA PRO A 130 -3.92 9.11 27.74
C PRO A 130 -3.57 7.92 28.66
N VAL A 131 -2.71 7.03 28.18
CA VAL A 131 -2.38 5.75 28.84
C VAL A 131 -0.96 5.82 29.44
N PRO A 132 -0.81 5.77 30.78
CA PRO A 132 0.47 5.55 31.43
C PRO A 132 1.04 4.15 31.14
N THR A 133 2.36 4.01 31.11
CA THR A 133 3.10 2.80 30.73
C THR A 133 3.06 1.69 31.79
N GLY A 134 2.70 0.47 31.36
CA GLY A 134 2.87 -0.78 32.13
C GLY A 134 1.57 -1.52 32.47
N GLY A 135 1.23 -2.58 31.72
CA GLY A 135 0.12 -3.50 32.06
C GLY A 135 -1.29 -2.91 32.02
N LYS A 136 -1.49 -1.73 31.40
CA LYS A 136 -2.79 -1.04 31.40
C LYS A 136 -3.82 -1.80 30.57
N MET A 137 -5.06 -1.81 31.08
CA MET A 137 -6.24 -2.28 30.36
C MET A 137 -6.43 -1.44 29.09
N LEU A 138 -6.58 -2.10 27.95
CA LEU A 138 -6.91 -1.49 26.65
C LEU A 138 -8.41 -1.53 26.40
N ILE A 139 -9.05 -2.67 26.68
CA ILE A 139 -10.50 -2.86 26.58
C ILE A 139 -10.98 -3.56 27.86
N ASP A 140 -12.05 -3.02 28.42
CA ASP A 140 -12.84 -3.61 29.50
C ASP A 140 -14.31 -3.65 29.04
N GLY A 141 -14.61 -4.61 28.17
CA GLY A 141 -15.89 -4.65 27.46
C GLY A 141 -16.89 -5.57 28.15
N ALA A 142 -17.99 -5.01 28.66
CA ALA A 142 -19.12 -5.79 29.13
C ALA A 142 -20.02 -6.19 27.96
N PHE A 143 -20.54 -7.42 27.97
CA PHE A 143 -21.46 -7.94 26.96
C PHE A 143 -22.47 -8.91 27.57
N ALA A 144 -23.54 -9.16 26.83
CA ALA A 144 -24.55 -10.15 27.18
C ALA A 144 -24.73 -11.15 26.05
N LEU A 145 -24.83 -12.42 26.40
CA LEU A 145 -25.23 -13.50 25.52
C LEU A 145 -26.72 -13.73 25.75
N VAL A 146 -27.52 -13.46 24.73
CA VAL A 146 -28.99 -13.58 24.76
C VAL A 146 -29.41 -14.59 23.71
N GLY A 147 -30.27 -15.54 24.09
CA GLY A 147 -30.72 -16.60 23.20
C GLY A 147 -29.83 -17.84 23.23
N GLU A 148 -30.42 -18.96 22.81
CA GLU A 148 -29.75 -20.26 22.70
C GLU A 148 -28.90 -20.29 21.42
N GLY A 149 -27.71 -20.90 21.47
CA GLY A 149 -26.89 -21.09 20.28
C GLY A 149 -25.40 -20.86 20.51
N VAL A 150 -24.64 -20.70 19.42
CA VAL A 150 -23.20 -20.50 19.44
C VAL A 150 -22.87 -19.02 19.21
N HIS A 151 -22.57 -18.31 20.29
CA HIS A 151 -22.12 -16.93 20.23
C HIS A 151 -20.62 -16.88 19.94
N GLN A 152 -20.15 -15.81 19.30
CA GLN A 152 -18.73 -15.66 18.96
C GLN A 152 -18.16 -14.38 19.53
N LEU A 153 -17.08 -14.48 20.29
CA LEU A 153 -16.25 -13.36 20.68
C LEU A 153 -14.99 -13.35 19.83
N ARG A 154 -14.78 -12.30 19.03
CA ARG A 154 -13.65 -12.15 18.13
C ARG A 154 -12.80 -10.97 18.58
N ALA A 155 -11.52 -11.21 18.86
CA ALA A 155 -10.56 -10.17 19.19
C ALA A 155 -9.36 -10.18 18.23
N GLY A 156 -8.91 -9.01 17.80
CA GLY A 156 -7.77 -8.83 16.91
C GLY A 156 -6.85 -7.70 17.35
N CYS A 157 -5.58 -7.74 16.95
CA CYS A 157 -4.59 -6.72 17.26
C CYS A 157 -3.49 -6.54 16.19
N ASP A 158 -2.77 -5.41 16.19
CA ASP A 158 -1.57 -5.21 15.35
C ASP A 158 -0.32 -5.92 15.88
N GLN A 159 -0.25 -6.18 17.18
CA GLN A 159 0.95 -6.69 17.85
C GLN A 159 0.70 -8.02 18.52
N PHE A 160 1.65 -8.95 18.38
CA PHE A 160 1.59 -10.23 19.08
C PHE A 160 1.65 -10.02 20.60
N GLY A 161 0.93 -10.87 21.33
CA GLY A 161 1.10 -10.95 22.79
C GLY A 161 0.20 -10.03 23.61
N VAL A 162 -0.84 -9.45 23.03
CA VAL A 162 -1.94 -8.81 23.77
C VAL A 162 -2.73 -9.92 24.49
N PRO A 163 -2.76 -9.97 25.83
CA PRO A 163 -3.57 -10.94 26.56
C PRO A 163 -5.06 -10.57 26.50
N VAL A 164 -5.92 -11.57 26.30
CA VAL A 164 -7.39 -11.46 26.38
C VAL A 164 -7.92 -12.42 27.43
N SER A 165 -8.64 -11.92 28.42
CA SER A 165 -9.34 -12.75 29.40
C SER A 165 -10.84 -12.53 29.29
N LEU A 166 -11.63 -13.59 29.45
CA LEU A 166 -13.08 -13.52 29.48
C LEU A 166 -13.56 -13.96 30.86
N ALA A 167 -14.40 -13.15 31.48
CA ALA A 167 -15.07 -13.50 32.72
C ALA A 167 -16.57 -13.63 32.44
N LEU A 168 -17.17 -14.74 32.86
CA LEU A 168 -18.58 -15.04 32.62
C LEU A 168 -19.32 -15.22 33.96
N SER A 169 -20.61 -14.86 33.98
CA SER A 169 -21.47 -15.04 35.15
C SER A 169 -21.84 -16.50 35.43
N ARG A 170 -21.58 -17.40 34.47
CA ARG A 170 -21.76 -18.86 34.59
C ARG A 170 -20.75 -19.61 33.72
N ASP A 171 -20.49 -20.87 34.07
CA ASP A 171 -19.77 -21.80 33.20
C ASP A 171 -20.58 -22.10 31.94
N LEU A 172 -19.91 -22.04 30.79
CA LEU A 172 -20.44 -22.41 29.47
C LEU A 172 -19.46 -23.38 28.80
N GLU A 173 -19.98 -24.26 27.94
CA GLU A 173 -19.13 -24.98 27.00
C GLU A 173 -18.60 -24.02 25.92
N TRP A 174 -17.40 -24.28 25.42
CA TRP A 174 -16.74 -23.35 24.51
C TRP A 174 -15.82 -24.04 23.50
N GLY A 175 -15.45 -23.28 22.47
CA GLY A 175 -14.35 -23.60 21.57
C GLY A 175 -13.49 -22.37 21.30
N ILE A 176 -12.25 -22.58 20.88
CA ILE A 176 -11.32 -21.51 20.57
C ILE A 176 -10.71 -21.72 19.19
N SER A 177 -10.48 -20.64 18.45
CA SER A 177 -9.74 -20.62 17.18
C SER A 177 -8.76 -19.46 17.21
N PHE A 178 -7.54 -19.68 16.75
CA PHE A 178 -6.58 -18.60 16.49
C PHE A 178 -6.55 -18.22 15.00
N GLN A 179 -7.52 -18.67 14.19
CA GLN A 179 -7.76 -18.18 12.82
C GLN A 179 -6.54 -18.29 11.89
N ASN A 180 -6.01 -19.53 11.76
CA ASN A 180 -4.73 -19.90 11.14
C ASN A 180 -3.47 -19.52 11.95
N GLY A 181 -3.72 -19.10 13.21
CA GLY A 181 -2.87 -18.65 14.30
C GLY A 181 -1.80 -19.59 14.78
N ASP A 182 -0.80 -19.03 15.46
CA ASP A 182 -0.02 -19.82 16.41
C ASP A 182 -0.82 -19.88 17.73
N TRP A 183 -1.38 -21.05 18.00
CA TRP A 183 -1.99 -21.40 19.27
C TRP A 183 -0.93 -21.42 20.35
N THR A 184 -1.23 -20.86 21.51
CA THR A 184 -0.31 -20.85 22.65
C THR A 184 -1.02 -21.34 23.89
N HIS A 185 -0.31 -22.10 24.72
CA HIS A 185 -0.82 -22.49 26.04
C HIS A 185 -1.06 -21.24 26.93
N TRP A 186 -2.19 -21.20 27.63
CA TRP A 186 -2.54 -20.14 28.60
C TRP A 186 -2.74 -20.68 30.03
N ALA A 187 -2.88 -19.79 31.01
CA ALA A 187 -3.15 -20.20 32.38
C ALA A 187 -4.48 -20.97 32.47
N ASN A 188 -4.47 -22.18 33.05
CA ASN A 188 -5.63 -23.08 33.11
C ASN A 188 -6.10 -23.64 31.75
N CYS A 189 -5.24 -23.61 30.72
CA CYS A 189 -5.50 -24.31 29.46
C CYS A 189 -5.70 -25.82 29.73
N PRO A 190 -6.83 -26.43 29.29
CA PRO A 190 -7.02 -27.87 29.39
C PRO A 190 -5.89 -28.63 28.69
N THR A 191 -5.61 -29.86 29.13
CA THR A 191 -4.68 -30.75 28.42
C THR A 191 -5.38 -31.63 27.39
N HIS A 192 -6.71 -31.63 27.35
CA HIS A 192 -7.51 -32.46 26.46
C HIS A 192 -8.63 -31.64 25.82
N PHE A 193 -8.78 -31.80 24.52
CA PHE A 193 -9.67 -31.04 23.66
C PHE A 193 -10.31 -31.92 22.60
N TRP A 194 -11.31 -31.37 21.93
CA TRP A 194 -11.99 -32.01 20.80
C TRP A 194 -12.06 -31.06 19.61
N ALA A 195 -11.90 -31.57 18.40
CA ALA A 195 -11.99 -30.80 17.18
C ALA A 195 -12.97 -31.47 16.21
N TYR A 196 -13.98 -30.73 15.76
CA TYR A 196 -14.87 -31.20 14.71
C TYR A 196 -14.17 -31.11 13.36
N ILE A 197 -14.25 -32.18 12.58
CA ILE A 197 -13.65 -32.26 11.25
C ILE A 197 -14.73 -31.94 10.23
N PRO A 198 -14.66 -30.78 9.56
CA PRO A 198 -15.79 -30.30 8.80
C PRO A 198 -15.98 -31.09 7.51
N PRO A 199 -17.21 -31.14 6.94
CA PRO A 199 -17.46 -31.83 5.68
C PRO A 199 -16.48 -31.37 4.59
N GLN A 200 -16.07 -32.30 3.73
CA GLN A 200 -15.11 -32.09 2.63
C GLN A 200 -13.66 -31.79 3.06
N ALA A 201 -13.35 -31.81 4.36
CA ALA A 201 -11.96 -31.80 4.80
C ALA A 201 -11.23 -33.04 4.25
N THR A 202 -10.06 -32.83 3.65
CA THR A 202 -9.23 -33.90 3.05
C THR A 202 -7.87 -34.01 3.71
N GLU A 203 -7.28 -32.88 4.10
CA GLU A 203 -5.96 -32.82 4.73
C GLU A 203 -5.90 -31.69 5.77
N LEU A 204 -5.29 -31.97 6.92
CA LEU A 204 -4.91 -30.99 7.93
C LEU A 204 -3.38 -30.92 8.04
N THR A 205 -2.79 -29.77 7.77
CA THR A 205 -1.38 -29.53 8.05
C THR A 205 -1.23 -28.94 9.44
N LEU A 206 -0.47 -29.61 10.30
CA LEU A 206 -0.16 -29.15 11.66
C LEU A 206 1.33 -28.87 11.81
N THR A 207 1.67 -27.78 12.51
CA THR A 207 3.03 -27.47 12.93
C THR A 207 3.08 -27.28 14.44
N LEU A 208 3.82 -28.12 15.15
CA LEU A 208 4.02 -28.07 16.59
C LEU A 208 5.42 -27.53 16.93
N LYS A 209 5.53 -26.65 17.93
CA LYS A 209 6.81 -26.20 18.51
C LYS A 209 6.73 -26.23 20.03
N ASN A 210 7.83 -26.63 20.68
CA ASN A 210 8.02 -26.55 22.14
C ASN A 210 6.88 -27.19 22.96
N GLY A 211 6.48 -28.42 22.63
CA GLY A 211 5.39 -29.14 23.30
C GLY A 211 5.21 -30.56 22.78
N SER A 212 4.20 -31.26 23.29
CA SER A 212 3.80 -32.59 22.82
C SER A 212 2.31 -32.62 22.50
N ILE A 213 1.93 -33.46 21.53
CA ILE A 213 0.55 -33.61 21.07
C ILE A 213 0.25 -35.08 20.78
N ASP A 214 -0.96 -35.53 21.10
CA ASP A 214 -1.56 -36.81 20.68
C ASP A 214 -2.93 -36.52 20.08
N ILE A 215 -3.12 -36.87 18.80
CA ILE A 215 -4.38 -36.71 18.06
C ILE A 215 -4.91 -38.08 17.71
N ARG A 216 -6.18 -38.31 18.03
CA ARG A 216 -6.89 -39.55 17.71
C ARG A 216 -8.20 -39.26 16.99
N ASP A 217 -8.60 -40.18 16.12
CA ASP A 217 -9.88 -40.10 15.42
C ASP A 217 -11.08 -40.42 16.34
N GLU A 218 -12.29 -40.50 15.78
CA GLU A 218 -13.51 -40.77 16.53
C GLU A 218 -13.57 -42.19 17.12
N ASP A 219 -12.83 -43.14 16.54
CA ASP A 219 -12.74 -44.53 16.99
C ASP A 219 -11.59 -44.72 18.01
N GLY A 220 -10.84 -43.63 18.30
CA GLY A 220 -9.71 -43.62 19.22
C GLY A 220 -8.40 -44.12 18.60
N ALA A 221 -8.35 -44.35 17.28
CA ALA A 221 -7.13 -44.69 16.60
C ALA A 221 -6.20 -43.47 16.50
N GLN A 222 -4.91 -43.70 16.73
CA GLN A 222 -3.92 -42.63 16.76
C GLN A 222 -3.61 -42.12 15.34
N LEU A 223 -3.86 -40.84 15.10
CA LEU A 223 -3.54 -40.15 13.85
C LEU A 223 -2.15 -39.51 13.90
N TRP A 224 -1.78 -38.94 15.05
CA TRP A 224 -0.48 -38.30 15.22
C TRP A 224 -0.06 -38.18 16.68
N GLU A 225 1.15 -38.64 16.98
CA GLU A 225 1.83 -38.37 18.25
C GLU A 225 3.18 -37.71 17.97
N ALA A 226 3.47 -36.63 18.68
CA ALA A 226 4.74 -35.92 18.52
C ALA A 226 5.18 -35.18 19.78
N ASP A 227 6.51 -35.06 19.94
CA ASP A 227 7.16 -34.21 20.94
C ASP A 227 8.18 -33.29 20.25
N ALA A 228 7.84 -32.01 20.15
CA ALA A 228 8.61 -30.95 19.50
C ALA A 228 9.52 -30.18 20.49
N SER A 229 10.01 -30.83 21.55
CA SER A 229 10.87 -30.21 22.57
C SER A 229 12.20 -29.65 22.04
N ARG A 230 12.74 -30.18 20.94
CA ARG A 230 14.04 -29.74 20.36
C ARG A 230 13.93 -28.95 19.06
N LYS A 231 12.90 -29.23 18.24
CA LYS A 231 12.71 -28.62 16.91
C LYS A 231 11.22 -28.60 16.57
N ALA A 232 10.81 -27.61 15.78
CA ALA A 232 9.47 -27.58 15.18
C ALA A 232 9.23 -28.84 14.33
N LEU A 233 8.06 -29.44 14.48
CA LEU A 233 7.61 -30.60 13.70
C LEU A 233 6.39 -30.19 12.87
N THR A 234 6.40 -30.52 11.59
CA THR A 234 5.28 -30.28 10.68
C THR A 234 4.82 -31.62 10.11
N THR A 235 3.51 -31.87 10.13
CA THR A 235 2.89 -33.06 9.55
C THR A 235 1.67 -32.70 8.72
N LYS A 236 1.31 -33.59 7.80
CA LYS A 236 0.07 -33.56 7.02
C LYS A 236 -0.75 -34.77 7.43
N LEU A 237 -1.91 -34.54 8.02
CA LEU A 237 -2.85 -35.58 8.44
C LEU A 237 -3.91 -35.73 7.38
N ALA A 238 -4.01 -36.93 6.80
CA ALA A 238 -5.14 -37.27 5.95
C ALA A 238 -6.43 -37.30 6.77
N VAL A 239 -7.54 -36.89 6.18
CA VAL A 239 -8.87 -36.95 6.79
C VAL A 239 -9.62 -38.16 6.21
N PRO A 240 -9.63 -39.32 6.88
CA PRO A 240 -10.30 -40.51 6.36
C PRO A 240 -11.82 -40.35 6.34
N ARG A 241 -12.36 -39.57 7.29
CA ARG A 241 -13.78 -39.28 7.43
C ARG A 241 -13.99 -37.85 7.91
N SER A 242 -15.01 -37.21 7.36
CA SER A 242 -15.44 -35.86 7.76
C SER A 242 -16.80 -35.93 8.47
N GLY A 243 -17.18 -34.84 9.15
CA GLY A 243 -18.38 -34.79 9.98
C GLY A 243 -18.23 -35.47 11.34
N VAL A 244 -16.99 -35.77 11.75
CA VAL A 244 -16.63 -36.50 12.97
C VAL A 244 -15.87 -35.61 13.94
N VAL A 245 -15.63 -36.10 15.16
CA VAL A 245 -14.88 -35.36 16.20
C VAL A 245 -13.60 -36.12 16.52
N TRP A 246 -12.47 -35.45 16.37
CA TRP A 246 -11.17 -35.95 16.81
C TRP A 246 -10.86 -35.48 18.23
N SER A 247 -10.12 -36.29 18.97
CA SER A 247 -9.58 -35.91 20.28
C SER A 247 -8.15 -35.39 20.13
N VAL A 248 -7.80 -34.36 20.89
CA VAL A 248 -6.50 -33.69 20.86
C VAL A 248 -6.01 -33.53 22.29
N THR A 249 -4.89 -34.17 22.61
CA THR A 249 -4.28 -34.12 23.94
C THR A 249 -2.93 -33.41 23.86
N PHE A 250 -2.66 -32.50 24.81
CA PHE A 250 -1.36 -31.87 25.02
C PHE A 250 -0.78 -32.34 26.36
N PRO A 251 0.07 -33.39 26.37
CA PRO A 251 0.66 -33.89 27.61
C PRO A 251 1.53 -32.85 28.35
N LYS A 252 2.10 -31.87 27.64
CA LYS A 252 2.90 -30.78 28.21
C LYS A 252 2.11 -29.48 28.21
N ARG A 253 2.24 -28.72 29.31
CA ARG A 253 1.62 -27.38 29.50
C ARG A 253 2.40 -26.24 28.83
N THR A 254 3.17 -26.55 27.80
CA THR A 254 3.83 -25.57 26.94
C THR A 254 3.75 -26.12 25.53
N PHE A 255 3.17 -25.36 24.60
CA PHE A 255 3.15 -25.69 23.18
C PHE A 255 2.86 -24.45 22.34
N PHE A 256 3.31 -24.50 21.08
CA PHE A 256 2.82 -23.67 19.98
C PHE A 256 2.28 -24.58 18.89
N LEU A 257 1.02 -24.44 18.51
CA LEU A 257 0.40 -25.23 17.45
C LEU A 257 -0.10 -24.31 16.32
N LYS A 258 0.21 -24.64 15.08
CA LYS A 258 -0.33 -23.97 13.91
C LYS A 258 -1.09 -24.98 13.06
N ALA A 259 -2.31 -24.65 12.64
CA ALA A 259 -3.15 -25.51 11.81
C ALA A 259 -3.50 -24.81 10.49
N HIS A 260 -3.45 -25.56 9.38
CA HIS A 260 -3.81 -25.13 8.02
C HIS A 260 -4.54 -26.24 7.30
N GLY A 261 -5.44 -25.89 6.39
CA GLY A 261 -6.22 -26.84 5.60
C GLY A 261 -7.71 -26.54 5.71
N PHE A 262 -8.23 -26.44 6.94
CA PHE A 262 -9.62 -26.09 7.24
C PHE A 262 -9.72 -25.47 8.66
N PRO A 263 -10.87 -24.90 9.07
CA PRO A 263 -11.04 -24.36 10.42
C PRO A 263 -10.81 -25.45 11.48
N PHE A 264 -9.75 -25.30 12.27
CA PHE A 264 -9.41 -26.23 13.36
C PHE A 264 -9.71 -25.55 14.68
N ILE A 265 -10.84 -25.90 15.30
CA ILE A 265 -11.36 -25.29 16.54
C ILE A 265 -11.27 -26.31 17.67
N LEU A 266 -10.51 -26.00 18.73
CA LEU A 266 -10.40 -26.86 19.91
C LEU A 266 -11.51 -26.50 20.89
N CYS A 267 -12.31 -27.50 21.23
CA CYS A 267 -13.50 -27.38 22.04
C CYS A 267 -13.31 -28.04 23.41
N SER A 268 -14.06 -27.57 24.40
CA SER A 268 -14.00 -28.03 25.79
C SER A 268 -14.66 -29.39 26.03
N SER A 269 -15.41 -29.91 25.07
CA SER A 269 -16.08 -31.22 25.12
C SER A 269 -16.38 -31.74 23.70
N PRO A 270 -16.69 -33.04 23.51
CA PRO A 270 -17.19 -33.55 22.24
C PRO A 270 -18.52 -32.91 21.84
N ALA A 271 -19.42 -32.67 22.81
CA ALA A 271 -20.71 -32.03 22.58
C ALA A 271 -20.52 -30.60 22.06
N ALA A 272 -19.56 -29.86 22.62
CA ALA A 272 -19.20 -28.54 22.16
C ALA A 272 -18.67 -28.56 20.72
N ALA A 273 -17.80 -29.52 20.38
CA ALA A 273 -17.32 -29.72 19.01
C ALA A 273 -18.48 -29.98 18.03
N HIS A 274 -19.45 -30.82 18.42
CA HIS A 274 -20.64 -31.11 17.61
C HIS A 274 -21.60 -29.93 17.47
N ARG A 275 -21.69 -29.02 18.45
CA ARG A 275 -22.52 -27.81 18.35
C ARG A 275 -21.85 -26.72 17.52
N ILE A 276 -20.54 -26.50 17.71
CA ILE A 276 -19.77 -25.47 16.99
C ILE A 276 -19.53 -25.89 15.54
N ARG A 277 -19.34 -27.19 15.27
CA ARG A 277 -19.15 -27.75 13.92
C ARG A 277 -18.05 -27.06 13.13
N ALA A 278 -16.91 -26.78 13.77
CA ALA A 278 -15.80 -26.03 13.16
C ALA A 278 -16.21 -24.66 12.55
N SER A 279 -17.28 -24.05 13.06
CA SER A 279 -17.85 -22.80 12.50
C SER A 279 -18.19 -22.94 11.01
N VAL A 280 -18.73 -24.09 10.59
CA VAL A 280 -19.20 -24.27 9.22
C VAL A 280 -20.69 -24.59 9.16
N ASP A 281 -21.28 -24.25 8.02
CA ASP A 281 -22.63 -24.60 7.64
C ASP A 281 -22.67 -25.27 6.28
N VAL A 282 -23.61 -26.20 6.11
CA VAL A 282 -23.82 -26.93 4.86
C VAL A 282 -25.09 -26.38 4.20
N LEU A 283 -24.95 -25.88 2.97
CA LEU A 283 -26.04 -25.41 2.13
C LEU A 283 -26.79 -26.59 1.49
N PRO A 284 -28.03 -26.41 0.99
CA PRO A 284 -28.82 -27.51 0.40
C PRO A 284 -28.11 -28.29 -0.73
N GLY A 285 -27.23 -27.64 -1.50
CA GLY A 285 -26.42 -28.28 -2.54
C GLY A 285 -25.17 -29.02 -2.04
N GLY A 286 -25.02 -29.19 -0.72
CA GLY A 286 -23.84 -29.78 -0.09
C GLY A 286 -22.64 -28.84 0.01
N THR A 287 -22.78 -27.59 -0.43
CA THR A 287 -21.72 -26.57 -0.34
C THR A 287 -21.45 -26.19 1.11
N VAL A 288 -20.19 -26.09 1.51
CA VAL A 288 -19.79 -25.69 2.85
C VAL A 288 -19.35 -24.22 2.88
N VAL A 289 -19.86 -23.49 3.86
CA VAL A 289 -19.55 -22.08 4.11
C VAL A 289 -19.20 -21.87 5.58
N ALA A 290 -18.40 -20.84 5.89
CA ALA A 290 -17.89 -20.60 7.24
C ALA A 290 -18.70 -19.60 8.07
N HIS A 291 -19.60 -18.83 7.43
CA HIS A 291 -20.32 -17.73 8.08
C HIS A 291 -21.80 -17.72 7.72
N ALA A 292 -22.64 -17.27 8.66
CA ALA A 292 -24.10 -17.23 8.49
C ALA A 292 -24.54 -16.26 7.38
N PHE A 293 -23.77 -15.19 7.12
CA PHE A 293 -24.07 -14.29 6.00
C PHE A 293 -23.90 -14.99 4.63
N GLN A 294 -23.02 -16.00 4.52
CA GLN A 294 -22.81 -16.72 3.26
C GLN A 294 -24.03 -17.59 2.90
N ARG A 295 -24.70 -18.17 3.90
CA ARG A 295 -26.02 -18.81 3.69
C ARG A 295 -27.03 -17.81 3.13
N ARG A 296 -27.15 -16.64 3.74
CA ARG A 296 -28.07 -15.59 3.28
C ARG A 296 -27.71 -15.08 1.87
N ILE A 297 -26.43 -15.03 1.53
CA ILE A 297 -25.99 -14.77 0.14
C ILE A 297 -26.52 -15.86 -0.79
N ALA A 298 -26.37 -17.14 -0.44
CA ALA A 298 -26.86 -18.23 -1.28
C ALA A 298 -28.39 -18.20 -1.49
N GLU A 299 -29.14 -17.75 -0.48
CA GLU A 299 -30.60 -17.58 -0.55
C GLU A 299 -31.02 -16.38 -1.42
N ILE A 300 -30.29 -15.26 -1.35
CA ILE A 300 -30.64 -14.04 -2.10
C ILE A 300 -30.09 -14.01 -3.52
N LEU A 301 -28.97 -14.68 -3.80
CA LEU A 301 -28.28 -14.61 -5.08
C LEU A 301 -29.18 -14.98 -6.28
N PRO A 302 -30.07 -15.99 -6.22
CA PRO A 302 -31.03 -16.26 -7.28
C PRO A 302 -31.97 -15.07 -7.56
N LYS A 303 -32.39 -14.33 -6.51
CA LYS A 303 -33.21 -13.12 -6.67
C LYS A 303 -32.39 -11.98 -7.30
N VAL A 304 -31.14 -11.80 -6.88
CA VAL A 304 -30.22 -10.80 -7.45
C VAL A 304 -30.01 -11.05 -8.95
N LEU A 305 -29.88 -12.33 -9.33
CA LEU A 305 -29.66 -12.80 -10.71
C LEU A 305 -30.95 -13.01 -11.52
N ALA A 306 -32.13 -12.66 -10.99
CA ALA A 306 -33.37 -12.79 -11.72
C ALA A 306 -33.28 -12.04 -13.07
N PRO A 307 -33.82 -12.58 -14.18
CA PRO A 307 -33.70 -11.96 -15.50
C PRO A 307 -34.12 -10.49 -15.55
N ASP A 308 -35.15 -10.10 -14.81
CA ASP A 308 -35.63 -8.71 -14.71
C ASP A 308 -34.67 -7.77 -13.97
N ASN A 309 -33.76 -8.33 -13.15
CA ASN A 309 -32.76 -7.59 -12.42
C ASN A 309 -31.45 -7.45 -13.20
N VAL A 310 -31.03 -8.47 -13.94
CA VAL A 310 -29.71 -8.47 -14.62
C VAL A 310 -29.80 -8.25 -16.13
N GLY A 311 -30.99 -8.35 -16.73
CA GLY A 311 -31.21 -8.16 -18.15
C GLY A 311 -30.45 -9.12 -19.06
N ASN A 312 -30.73 -9.03 -20.36
CA ASN A 312 -29.98 -9.77 -21.38
C ASN A 312 -28.67 -9.03 -21.73
N ALA A 313 -27.55 -9.76 -21.80
CA ALA A 313 -26.24 -9.15 -22.04
C ALA A 313 -26.19 -8.35 -23.35
N GLU A 314 -26.61 -8.92 -24.48
CA GLU A 314 -26.55 -8.23 -25.78
C GLU A 314 -27.53 -7.07 -25.87
N ALA A 315 -28.69 -7.15 -25.18
CA ALA A 315 -29.62 -6.02 -25.11
C ALA A 315 -29.06 -4.84 -24.29
N LEU A 316 -28.19 -5.12 -23.32
CA LEU A 316 -27.55 -4.10 -22.49
C LEU A 316 -26.32 -3.50 -23.15
N VAL A 317 -25.62 -4.23 -24.02
CA VAL A 317 -24.40 -3.73 -24.69
C VAL A 317 -24.76 -2.60 -25.66
N VAL A 318 -24.18 -1.42 -25.42
CA VAL A 318 -24.27 -0.27 -26.32
C VAL A 318 -22.94 -0.10 -27.05
N PRO A 319 -22.91 -0.10 -28.40
CA PRO A 319 -21.70 0.22 -29.15
C PRO A 319 -21.21 1.62 -28.79
N LEU A 320 -19.99 1.75 -28.25
CA LEU A 320 -19.46 3.06 -27.84
C LEU A 320 -19.34 4.04 -29.02
N SER A 321 -19.17 3.54 -30.24
CA SER A 321 -19.18 4.33 -31.47
C SER A 321 -20.51 5.07 -31.71
N SER A 322 -21.63 4.60 -31.14
CA SER A 322 -22.91 5.32 -31.19
C SER A 322 -22.90 6.65 -30.43
N ARG A 323 -21.87 6.88 -29.60
CA ARG A 323 -21.65 8.10 -28.80
C ARG A 323 -20.42 8.89 -29.27
N GLU A 324 -20.00 8.73 -30.53
CA GLU A 324 -18.78 9.39 -31.03
C GLU A 324 -18.83 10.91 -30.83
N ALA A 325 -19.97 11.55 -31.09
CA ALA A 325 -20.12 12.99 -30.91
C ALA A 325 -19.87 13.42 -29.45
N GLU A 326 -20.41 12.69 -28.49
CA GLU A 326 -20.21 12.95 -27.06
C GLU A 326 -18.76 12.70 -26.64
N TRP A 327 -18.12 11.64 -27.16
CA TRP A 327 -16.69 11.38 -26.92
C TRP A 327 -15.79 12.48 -27.51
N LEU A 328 -16.18 13.07 -28.64
CA LEU A 328 -15.44 14.15 -29.29
C LEU A 328 -15.79 15.56 -28.77
N SER A 329 -16.79 15.69 -27.88
CA SER A 329 -17.20 16.99 -27.32
C SER A 329 -16.13 17.64 -26.45
N ASP A 330 -15.36 16.83 -25.71
CA ASP A 330 -14.20 17.24 -24.93
C ASP A 330 -13.08 16.21 -25.10
N PRO A 331 -12.34 16.25 -26.23
CA PRO A 331 -11.39 15.19 -26.56
C PRO A 331 -10.21 15.14 -25.59
N LEU A 332 -9.80 16.27 -25.01
CA LEU A 332 -8.66 16.31 -24.08
C LEU A 332 -8.98 15.62 -22.75
N ARG A 333 -10.22 15.76 -22.26
CA ARG A 333 -10.73 14.99 -21.12
C ARG A 333 -11.02 13.53 -21.51
N ASN A 334 -11.79 13.33 -22.57
CA ASN A 334 -12.36 12.02 -22.93
C ASN A 334 -11.30 11.02 -23.40
N VAL A 335 -10.12 11.46 -23.84
CA VAL A 335 -9.00 10.56 -24.19
C VAL A 335 -8.51 9.74 -23.00
N HIS A 336 -8.81 10.15 -21.75
CA HIS A 336 -8.55 9.35 -20.56
C HIS A 336 -9.41 8.07 -20.51
N LEU A 337 -10.58 8.05 -21.16
CA LEU A 337 -11.39 6.85 -21.38
C LEU A 337 -10.79 5.89 -22.42
N CYS A 338 -9.72 6.31 -23.12
CA CYS A 338 -8.87 5.45 -23.96
C CYS A 338 -7.58 5.03 -23.23
N GLY A 339 -7.48 5.28 -21.92
CA GLY A 339 -6.30 5.10 -21.09
C GLY A 339 -5.98 3.65 -20.73
N TYR A 340 -5.11 3.50 -19.72
CA TYR A 340 -4.80 2.21 -19.12
C TYR A 340 -5.94 1.79 -18.20
N ALA A 341 -6.78 0.89 -18.73
CA ALA A 341 -7.87 0.24 -18.02
C ALA A 341 -8.90 1.23 -17.41
N PRO A 342 -9.68 1.95 -18.24
CA PRO A 342 -10.81 2.77 -17.79
C PRO A 342 -12.09 1.93 -17.65
N PHE A 343 -13.01 2.35 -16.79
CA PHE A 343 -14.23 1.61 -16.46
C PHE A 343 -15.06 1.19 -17.70
N ILE A 344 -15.24 2.10 -18.66
CA ILE A 344 -16.22 1.92 -19.75
C ILE A 344 -15.81 0.86 -20.78
N ARG A 345 -14.49 0.63 -20.96
CA ARG A 345 -13.97 -0.34 -21.94
C ARG A 345 -14.22 -1.78 -21.54
N GLY A 346 -14.37 -2.04 -20.23
CA GLY A 346 -14.63 -3.37 -19.69
C GLY A 346 -16.09 -3.79 -19.71
N VAL A 347 -17.04 -2.85 -19.86
CA VAL A 347 -18.48 -3.10 -19.62
C VAL A 347 -19.05 -4.18 -20.55
N ALA A 348 -18.85 -4.06 -21.86
CA ALA A 348 -19.42 -5.01 -22.82
C ALA A 348 -18.84 -6.43 -22.66
N HIS A 349 -17.54 -6.53 -22.36
CA HIS A 349 -16.92 -7.81 -22.03
C HIS A 349 -17.47 -8.38 -20.72
N ALA A 350 -17.55 -7.58 -19.65
CA ALA A 350 -18.10 -8.00 -18.37
C ALA A 350 -19.57 -8.49 -18.49
N LEU A 351 -20.40 -7.82 -19.28
CA LEU A 351 -21.80 -8.22 -19.51
C LEU A 351 -21.90 -9.60 -20.18
N ARG A 352 -21.05 -9.89 -21.15
CA ARG A 352 -21.02 -11.15 -21.91
C ARG A 352 -20.42 -12.30 -21.12
N GLU A 353 -19.35 -12.02 -20.38
CA GLU A 353 -18.62 -13.05 -19.65
C GLU A 353 -19.30 -13.42 -18.31
N GLN A 354 -20.15 -12.56 -17.76
CA GLN A 354 -20.78 -12.88 -16.48
C GLN A 354 -21.79 -14.01 -16.63
N ASN A 355 -21.60 -15.06 -15.84
CA ASN A 355 -22.59 -16.11 -15.67
C ASN A 355 -23.77 -15.57 -14.83
N VAL A 356 -24.90 -15.35 -15.48
CA VAL A 356 -26.13 -14.86 -14.85
C VAL A 356 -27.19 -15.95 -14.65
N ASP A 357 -26.86 -17.21 -14.91
CA ASP A 357 -27.77 -18.32 -14.63
C ASP A 357 -27.84 -18.55 -13.11
N PRO A 358 -28.99 -18.30 -12.44
CA PRO A 358 -29.10 -18.43 -10.99
C PRO A 358 -28.95 -19.88 -10.50
N GLN A 359 -29.14 -20.88 -11.37
CA GLN A 359 -29.01 -22.29 -11.03
C GLN A 359 -27.58 -22.80 -11.20
N HIS A 360 -26.73 -22.05 -11.89
CA HIS A 360 -25.37 -22.50 -12.15
C HIS A 360 -24.54 -22.48 -10.86
N PRO A 361 -23.71 -23.51 -10.59
CA PRO A 361 -22.86 -23.54 -9.40
C PRO A 361 -21.89 -22.37 -9.28
N TRP A 362 -21.66 -21.60 -10.36
CA TRP A 362 -20.75 -20.45 -10.47
C TRP A 362 -21.45 -19.13 -10.81
N SER A 363 -22.75 -19.07 -10.55
CA SER A 363 -23.59 -17.90 -10.80
C SER A 363 -23.00 -16.62 -10.18
N GLY A 364 -23.03 -15.53 -10.94
CA GLY A 364 -22.47 -14.22 -10.59
C GLY A 364 -21.03 -13.96 -11.06
N LEU A 365 -20.23 -14.99 -11.37
CA LEU A 365 -18.80 -14.85 -11.73
C LEU A 365 -18.59 -14.59 -13.23
N PHE A 366 -17.42 -14.06 -13.61
CA PHE A 366 -17.02 -13.82 -15.00
C PHE A 366 -16.29 -15.05 -15.60
N SER A 367 -16.60 -15.44 -16.86
CA SER A 367 -16.31 -16.75 -17.47
C SER A 367 -14.87 -17.17 -17.63
N ASP A 368 -13.90 -16.26 -17.56
CA ASP A 368 -12.47 -16.59 -17.47
C ASP A 368 -12.11 -17.48 -16.25
N SER A 369 -13.04 -17.58 -15.28
CA SER A 369 -12.92 -18.37 -14.04
C SER A 369 -13.91 -19.53 -13.93
N THR A 370 -14.76 -19.72 -14.94
CA THR A 370 -15.84 -20.71 -14.90
C THR A 370 -15.47 -21.89 -15.79
N PRO A 371 -15.53 -23.14 -15.30
CA PRO A 371 -15.39 -24.29 -16.18
C PRO A 371 -16.49 -24.28 -17.26
N PRO A 372 -16.25 -24.85 -18.46
CA PRO A 372 -17.26 -24.97 -19.51
C PRO A 372 -18.55 -25.63 -18.98
N ALA A 373 -19.69 -25.26 -19.55
CA ALA A 373 -20.95 -25.92 -19.26
C ALA A 373 -20.83 -27.44 -19.49
N GLY A 374 -21.29 -28.24 -18.52
CA GLY A 374 -21.27 -29.71 -18.59
C GLY A 374 -20.10 -30.40 -17.88
N VAL A 375 -19.16 -29.66 -17.28
CA VAL A 375 -18.13 -30.26 -16.41
C VAL A 375 -18.74 -30.58 -15.03
N PRO A 376 -18.57 -31.82 -14.49
CA PRO A 376 -19.16 -32.20 -13.21
C PRO A 376 -18.73 -31.29 -12.05
N ALA A 377 -19.68 -30.93 -11.18
CA ALA A 377 -19.44 -30.05 -10.03
C ALA A 377 -18.38 -30.58 -9.04
N ALA A 378 -18.12 -31.89 -9.03
CA ALA A 378 -17.20 -32.55 -8.10
C ALA A 378 -15.72 -32.15 -8.30
N ASP A 379 -15.30 -31.85 -9.54
CA ASP A 379 -13.90 -31.52 -9.87
C ASP A 379 -13.58 -30.02 -9.69
N HIS A 380 -14.60 -29.19 -9.40
CA HIS A 380 -14.50 -27.74 -9.32
C HIS A 380 -15.34 -27.19 -8.15
N ARG A 381 -15.07 -27.71 -6.96
CA ARG A 381 -15.67 -27.22 -5.71
C ARG A 381 -14.80 -26.13 -5.09
N TRP A 382 -15.35 -24.94 -4.89
CA TRP A 382 -14.66 -23.83 -4.24
C TRP A 382 -14.67 -23.90 -2.71
N ASP A 383 -15.46 -24.80 -2.16
CA ASP A 383 -15.64 -25.04 -0.73
C ASP A 383 -14.78 -26.19 -0.18
N THR A 384 -13.76 -26.60 -0.92
CA THR A 384 -12.76 -27.60 -0.50
C THR A 384 -11.73 -27.04 0.50
N TYR A 385 -11.98 -25.84 1.05
CA TYR A 385 -11.06 -25.02 1.86
C TYR A 385 -9.74 -24.63 1.19
N LEU A 386 -9.45 -25.21 0.02
CA LEU A 386 -8.30 -24.91 -0.80
C LEU A 386 -8.54 -23.69 -1.70
N PRO A 387 -7.48 -22.97 -2.08
CA PRO A 387 -7.62 -21.85 -2.99
C PRO A 387 -7.98 -22.30 -4.41
N VAL A 388 -9.10 -21.81 -4.95
CA VAL A 388 -9.51 -22.08 -6.34
C VAL A 388 -9.13 -20.93 -7.27
N ASP A 389 -8.69 -21.23 -8.49
CA ASP A 389 -8.38 -20.21 -9.49
C ASP A 389 -9.64 -19.41 -9.86
N GLY A 390 -9.51 -18.08 -10.00
CA GLY A 390 -10.61 -17.20 -10.37
C GLY A 390 -11.52 -16.74 -9.22
N ILE A 391 -11.62 -17.51 -8.12
CA ILE A 391 -12.23 -17.04 -6.87
C ILE A 391 -11.12 -16.73 -5.83
N GLY A 392 -11.38 -15.89 -4.83
CA GLY A 392 -10.48 -15.82 -3.68
C GLY A 392 -9.28 -14.87 -3.80
N GLY A 393 -9.38 -13.83 -4.62
CA GLY A 393 -8.58 -12.61 -4.43
C GLY A 393 -7.35 -12.41 -5.33
N CYS A 394 -7.20 -13.14 -6.45
CA CYS A 394 -6.10 -12.89 -7.39
C CYS A 394 -6.58 -12.53 -8.81
N ARG A 395 -6.26 -11.29 -9.24
CA ARG A 395 -5.83 -10.85 -10.58
C ARG A 395 -6.76 -10.94 -11.80
N LYS A 396 -8.01 -11.38 -11.76
CA LYS A 396 -8.88 -11.33 -12.97
C LYS A 396 -10.27 -10.71 -12.79
N VAL A 397 -10.89 -10.90 -11.62
CA VAL A 397 -12.28 -10.48 -11.34
C VAL A 397 -12.40 -9.02 -10.90
N GLU A 398 -11.27 -8.38 -10.52
CA GLU A 398 -11.19 -7.07 -9.85
C GLU A 398 -12.01 -5.95 -10.50
N ASN A 399 -12.13 -5.94 -11.83
CA ASN A 399 -12.57 -4.73 -12.50
C ASN A 399 -13.84 -4.88 -13.37
N GLY A 400 -14.40 -6.10 -13.49
CA GLY A 400 -15.72 -6.29 -14.12
C GLY A 400 -16.82 -5.66 -13.26
N ALA A 401 -16.89 -6.05 -11.98
CA ALA A 401 -17.89 -5.51 -11.05
C ALA A 401 -17.72 -3.99 -10.82
N TYR A 402 -16.48 -3.51 -10.64
CA TYR A 402 -16.21 -2.08 -10.55
C TYR A 402 -16.62 -1.34 -11.83
N GLY A 403 -16.25 -1.84 -13.01
CA GLY A 403 -16.60 -1.22 -14.29
C GLY A 403 -18.10 -1.10 -14.50
N LEU A 404 -18.87 -2.15 -14.16
CA LEU A 404 -20.34 -2.15 -14.20
C LEU A 404 -20.92 -1.14 -13.20
N ALA A 405 -20.47 -1.16 -11.94
CA ALA A 405 -20.94 -0.23 -10.91
C ALA A 405 -20.65 1.24 -11.27
N LYS A 406 -19.44 1.52 -11.78
CA LYS A 406 -19.03 2.85 -12.21
C LYS A 406 -19.82 3.32 -13.43
N ALA A 407 -20.03 2.45 -14.41
CA ALA A 407 -20.82 2.77 -15.60
C ALA A 407 -22.29 3.06 -15.27
N ALA A 408 -22.87 2.38 -14.27
CA ALA A 408 -24.23 2.66 -13.83
C ALA A 408 -24.37 3.99 -13.06
N THR A 409 -23.32 4.45 -12.38
CA THR A 409 -23.38 5.56 -11.42
C THR A 409 -22.77 6.87 -11.91
N LEU A 410 -21.86 6.82 -12.87
CA LEU A 410 -21.18 8.02 -13.38
C LEU A 410 -22.00 8.72 -14.48
N ASP A 411 -22.60 9.85 -14.14
CA ASP A 411 -23.37 10.68 -15.08
C ASP A 411 -22.44 11.54 -15.94
N VAL A 412 -22.11 11.05 -17.14
CA VAL A 412 -21.32 11.80 -18.13
C VAL A 412 -21.80 11.50 -19.55
N PRO A 413 -21.79 12.48 -20.48
CA PRO A 413 -22.30 12.27 -21.83
C PRO A 413 -21.68 11.08 -22.61
N PRO A 414 -20.37 10.80 -22.52
CA PRO A 414 -19.77 9.63 -23.19
C PRO A 414 -20.22 8.27 -22.65
N ASN A 415 -20.89 8.21 -21.49
CA ASN A 415 -21.29 6.99 -20.82
C ASN A 415 -22.76 6.63 -21.14
N PRO A 416 -23.02 5.62 -22.00
CA PRO A 416 -24.39 5.25 -22.36
C PRO A 416 -25.11 4.40 -21.29
N TYR A 417 -24.43 4.06 -20.20
CA TYR A 417 -24.90 3.11 -19.20
C TYR A 417 -25.40 3.76 -17.90
N TYR A 418 -25.29 5.09 -17.77
CA TYR A 418 -25.75 5.79 -16.58
C TYR A 418 -27.23 5.50 -16.28
N GLY A 419 -27.53 5.23 -15.00
CA GLY A 419 -28.88 4.90 -14.53
C GLY A 419 -29.34 3.46 -14.82
N ARG A 420 -28.53 2.61 -15.47
CA ARG A 420 -28.88 1.20 -15.73
C ARG A 420 -28.77 0.36 -14.46
N ARG A 421 -29.92 0.07 -13.85
CA ARG A 421 -30.00 -0.73 -12.63
C ARG A 421 -29.44 -2.15 -12.81
N GLU A 422 -29.52 -2.69 -14.02
CA GLU A 422 -29.06 -4.04 -14.34
C GLU A 422 -27.57 -4.24 -14.08
N LEU A 423 -26.77 -3.21 -14.35
CA LEU A 423 -25.33 -3.21 -14.11
C LEU A 423 -25.02 -3.22 -12.60
N LEU A 424 -25.85 -2.58 -11.77
CA LEU A 424 -25.70 -2.59 -10.31
C LEU A 424 -25.99 -3.99 -9.73
N PHE A 425 -27.06 -4.65 -10.17
CA PHE A 425 -27.37 -6.02 -9.77
C PHE A 425 -26.28 -7.00 -10.19
N ARG A 426 -25.76 -6.86 -11.41
CA ARG A 426 -24.63 -7.64 -11.91
C ARG A 426 -23.35 -7.42 -11.09
N ALA A 427 -23.02 -6.17 -10.76
CA ALA A 427 -21.88 -5.86 -9.90
C ALA A 427 -22.02 -6.47 -8.50
N ALA A 428 -23.23 -6.39 -7.91
CA ALA A 428 -23.54 -7.00 -6.63
C ALA A 428 -23.45 -8.53 -6.67
N ALA A 429 -24.01 -9.18 -7.71
CA ALA A 429 -23.96 -10.63 -7.85
C ALA A 429 -22.52 -11.17 -7.86
N ALA A 430 -21.63 -10.54 -8.64
CA ALA A 430 -20.20 -10.91 -8.65
C ALA A 430 -19.56 -10.73 -7.27
N SER A 431 -19.83 -9.59 -6.64
CA SER A 431 -19.22 -9.22 -5.35
C SER A 431 -19.69 -10.12 -4.20
N LEU A 432 -21.00 -10.38 -4.12
CA LEU A 432 -21.59 -11.31 -3.15
C LEU A 432 -21.06 -12.73 -3.35
N ARG A 433 -20.96 -13.17 -4.61
CA ARG A 433 -20.43 -14.49 -4.92
C ARG A 433 -18.98 -14.65 -4.47
N ASP A 434 -18.17 -13.61 -4.60
CA ASP A 434 -16.80 -13.58 -4.11
C ASP A 434 -16.66 -13.64 -2.58
N LEU A 435 -17.70 -13.25 -1.84
CA LEU A 435 -17.74 -13.37 -0.38
C LEU A 435 -18.06 -14.79 0.09
N MET A 436 -18.57 -15.66 -0.79
CA MET A 436 -18.88 -17.05 -0.46
C MET A 436 -17.65 -17.88 -0.10
N VAL A 437 -16.45 -17.48 -0.55
CA VAL A 437 -15.18 -18.17 -0.23
C VAL A 437 -14.45 -17.62 0.99
N LEU A 438 -15.05 -16.66 1.71
CA LEU A 438 -14.44 -16.13 2.92
C LEU A 438 -14.31 -17.26 3.95
N GLN A 439 -13.09 -17.49 4.45
CA GLN A 439 -12.82 -18.53 5.44
C GLN A 439 -13.24 -18.08 6.85
N GLU A 440 -13.30 -19.01 7.82
CA GLU A 440 -13.60 -18.72 9.25
C GLU A 440 -12.75 -17.56 9.79
N ALA A 441 -11.47 -17.56 9.39
CA ALA A 441 -10.49 -16.54 9.73
C ALA A 441 -10.75 -15.15 9.10
N GLU A 442 -11.86 -14.94 8.40
CA GLU A 442 -12.25 -13.68 7.73
C GLU A 442 -11.18 -13.17 6.75
N VAL A 443 -10.52 -14.12 6.08
CA VAL A 443 -9.51 -13.88 5.06
C VAL A 443 -9.85 -14.67 3.80
N TRP A 444 -9.38 -14.18 2.65
CA TRP A 444 -9.49 -14.95 1.41
C TRP A 444 -8.39 -16.03 1.35
N PRO A 445 -8.71 -17.27 0.90
CA PRO A 445 -7.78 -18.40 0.89
C PRO A 445 -6.40 -18.12 0.27
N ARG A 446 -6.31 -17.29 -0.80
CA ARG A 446 -5.03 -16.93 -1.45
C ARG A 446 -4.29 -15.78 -0.80
N ALA A 447 -5.01 -14.91 -0.09
CA ALA A 447 -4.42 -13.81 0.67
C ALA A 447 -3.98 -14.27 2.08
N ALA A 448 -4.53 -15.39 2.57
CA ALA A 448 -4.38 -15.93 3.91
C ALA A 448 -3.04 -16.63 4.20
N ALA A 449 -2.21 -16.90 3.19
CA ALA A 449 -1.00 -17.70 3.36
C ALA A 449 -0.01 -17.13 4.39
N HIS A 450 -0.10 -15.83 4.71
CA HIS A 450 0.74 -15.18 5.70
C HIS A 450 -0.04 -14.11 6.47
N TRP A 451 0.29 -13.89 7.74
CA TRP A 451 -0.11 -12.77 8.62
C TRP A 451 0.22 -11.37 8.08
N TYR A 452 0.64 -11.32 6.82
CA TYR A 452 1.15 -10.14 6.18
C TYR A 452 -0.02 -9.32 5.66
N ALA A 453 -0.32 -8.23 6.37
CA ALA A 453 -1.42 -7.31 6.11
C ALA A 453 -1.51 -6.82 4.65
N SER A 454 -0.39 -6.83 3.91
CA SER A 454 -0.36 -6.34 2.54
C SER A 454 -1.23 -7.15 1.57
N SER A 455 -1.25 -8.47 1.67
CA SER A 455 -1.93 -9.32 0.69
C SER A 455 -3.42 -9.06 0.73
N MET A 456 -4.00 -8.94 1.93
CA MET A 456 -5.39 -8.54 2.13
C MET A 456 -5.64 -7.10 1.68
N SER A 457 -4.69 -6.18 1.87
CA SER A 457 -4.84 -4.77 1.45
C SER A 457 -5.08 -4.65 -0.06
N PHE A 458 -4.37 -5.42 -0.88
CA PHE A 458 -4.61 -5.46 -2.34
C PHE A 458 -6.00 -5.97 -2.68
N VAL A 459 -6.44 -7.07 -2.05
CA VAL A 459 -7.76 -7.66 -2.34
C VAL A 459 -8.89 -6.71 -1.93
N MET A 460 -8.79 -6.14 -0.73
CA MET A 460 -9.77 -5.17 -0.23
C MET A 460 -9.82 -3.94 -1.13
N GLY A 461 -8.67 -3.33 -1.42
CA GLY A 461 -8.60 -2.09 -2.17
C GLY A 461 -9.08 -2.21 -3.61
N ASN A 462 -8.90 -3.35 -4.28
CA ASN A 462 -9.16 -3.47 -5.73
C ASN A 462 -10.35 -4.34 -6.12
N LYS A 463 -10.92 -5.15 -5.21
CA LYS A 463 -11.94 -6.14 -5.59
C LYS A 463 -13.35 -5.77 -5.16
N ASN A 464 -13.67 -6.00 -3.90
CA ASN A 464 -15.06 -6.05 -3.44
C ASN A 464 -15.53 -4.70 -2.88
N LEU A 465 -14.61 -3.90 -2.33
CA LEU A 465 -14.95 -2.61 -1.72
C LEU A 465 -15.25 -1.52 -2.75
N PRO A 466 -14.47 -1.32 -3.83
CA PRO A 466 -14.82 -0.31 -4.83
C PRO A 466 -16.22 -0.46 -5.44
N PRO A 467 -16.67 -1.63 -5.93
CA PRO A 467 -18.03 -1.77 -6.43
C PRO A 467 -19.08 -1.61 -5.32
N TYR A 468 -18.79 -2.03 -4.08
CA TYR A 468 -19.68 -1.83 -2.94
C TYR A 468 -19.92 -0.34 -2.66
N GLY A 469 -18.85 0.45 -2.54
CA GLY A 469 -18.95 1.89 -2.25
C GLY A 469 -19.59 2.71 -3.36
N LEU A 470 -19.69 2.15 -4.58
CA LEU A 470 -20.39 2.76 -5.71
C LEU A 470 -21.85 2.28 -5.81
N ALA A 471 -22.12 0.98 -5.66
CA ALA A 471 -23.41 0.39 -6.00
C ALA A 471 -24.36 0.18 -4.83
N ALA A 472 -23.85 -0.05 -3.61
CA ALA A 472 -24.65 -0.60 -2.51
C ALA A 472 -25.83 0.30 -2.10
N THR A 473 -25.66 1.63 -2.13
CA THR A 473 -26.70 2.61 -1.80
C THR A 473 -27.81 2.70 -2.83
N HIS A 474 -27.64 2.10 -4.01
CA HIS A 474 -28.61 2.09 -5.10
C HIS A 474 -29.40 0.77 -5.19
N LEU A 475 -29.10 -0.18 -4.29
CA LEU A 475 -29.71 -1.52 -4.27
C LEU A 475 -30.72 -1.65 -3.13
N PRO A 476 -31.65 -2.62 -3.21
CA PRO A 476 -32.54 -2.96 -2.10
C PRO A 476 -31.79 -3.16 -0.77
N ALA A 477 -32.40 -2.73 0.34
CA ALA A 477 -31.80 -2.77 1.67
C ALA A 477 -31.30 -4.17 2.05
N GLU A 478 -32.07 -5.23 1.76
CA GLU A 478 -31.71 -6.62 2.04
C GLU A 478 -30.36 -7.02 1.39
N ILE A 479 -30.14 -6.63 0.13
CA ILE A 479 -28.89 -6.89 -0.59
C ILE A 479 -27.74 -6.10 0.04
N ARG A 480 -27.98 -4.81 0.31
CA ARG A 480 -26.99 -3.94 0.94
C ARG A 480 -26.57 -4.45 2.31
N GLU A 481 -27.51 -4.87 3.15
CA GLU A 481 -27.26 -5.34 4.52
C GLU A 481 -26.40 -6.61 4.53
N ILE A 482 -26.74 -7.61 3.70
CA ILE A 482 -25.95 -8.84 3.59
C ILE A 482 -24.54 -8.55 3.04
N TRP A 483 -24.44 -7.68 2.03
CA TRP A 483 -23.14 -7.28 1.48
C TRP A 483 -22.28 -6.53 2.52
N THR A 484 -22.91 -5.61 3.26
CA THR A 484 -22.29 -4.86 4.36
C THR A 484 -21.77 -5.82 5.42
N GLU A 485 -22.56 -6.81 5.81
CA GLU A 485 -22.15 -7.76 6.83
C GLU A 485 -20.93 -8.58 6.42
N GLY A 486 -20.92 -9.14 5.19
CA GLY A 486 -19.78 -9.93 4.71
C GLY A 486 -18.50 -9.11 4.58
N LEU A 487 -18.60 -7.86 4.09
CA LEU A 487 -17.45 -6.95 3.99
C LEU A 487 -16.96 -6.47 5.37
N ARG A 488 -17.88 -6.18 6.29
CA ARG A 488 -17.57 -5.76 7.67
C ARG A 488 -16.65 -6.74 8.37
N ARG A 489 -16.87 -8.06 8.20
CA ARG A 489 -16.00 -9.09 8.81
C ARG A 489 -14.53 -8.88 8.48
N MET A 490 -14.23 -8.59 7.21
CA MET A 490 -12.88 -8.35 6.74
C MET A 490 -12.35 -6.98 7.13
N MET A 491 -13.19 -5.95 7.05
CA MET A 491 -12.82 -4.58 7.40
C MET A 491 -12.41 -4.48 8.86
N ASP A 492 -13.26 -4.99 9.75
CA ASP A 492 -13.00 -5.06 11.19
C ASP A 492 -11.70 -5.80 11.49
N ARG A 493 -11.52 -7.00 10.91
CA ARG A 493 -10.29 -7.77 11.08
C ARG A 493 -9.05 -6.99 10.62
N ALA A 494 -9.14 -6.33 9.48
CA ALA A 494 -7.99 -5.68 8.86
C ALA A 494 -7.66 -4.32 9.50
N TYR A 495 -8.59 -3.72 10.23
CA TYR A 495 -8.45 -2.38 10.79
C TYR A 495 -7.30 -2.28 11.80
N THR A 496 -7.06 -3.35 12.56
CA THR A 496 -5.95 -3.43 13.51
C THR A 496 -4.59 -3.64 12.84
N ASN A 497 -4.49 -3.83 11.52
CA ASN A 497 -3.22 -4.18 10.88
C ASN A 497 -2.18 -3.05 10.90
N GLN A 498 -0.90 -3.40 11.04
CA GLN A 498 0.22 -2.47 10.88
C GLN A 498 0.36 -1.99 9.44
N LEU A 499 0.79 -0.74 9.30
CA LEU A 499 1.32 -0.25 8.03
C LEU A 499 2.59 -1.03 7.71
N VAL A 500 2.60 -1.75 6.59
CA VAL A 500 3.77 -2.52 6.17
C VAL A 500 4.84 -1.58 5.64
N SER A 501 6.09 -2.05 5.62
CA SER A 501 7.25 -1.21 5.31
C SER A 501 7.28 -0.73 3.85
N ALA A 502 6.49 -1.37 2.97
CA ALA A 502 6.15 -0.91 1.63
C ALA A 502 4.79 -0.21 1.62
N ARG A 503 4.80 1.12 1.77
CA ARG A 503 3.59 1.94 1.99
C ARG A 503 2.61 1.89 0.83
N ASN A 504 3.06 1.62 -0.40
CA ASN A 504 2.18 1.38 -1.54
C ASN A 504 1.22 0.20 -1.36
N GLN A 505 1.55 -0.75 -0.49
CA GLN A 505 0.66 -1.86 -0.18
C GLN A 505 -0.42 -1.41 0.81
N SER A 506 -0.01 -0.75 1.90
CA SER A 506 -0.94 -0.21 2.90
C SER A 506 -1.85 0.89 2.36
N SER A 507 -1.42 1.66 1.35
CA SER A 507 -2.23 2.76 0.80
C SER A 507 -3.54 2.27 0.15
N HIS A 508 -3.63 1.00 -0.25
CA HIS A 508 -4.90 0.41 -0.72
C HIS A 508 -5.99 0.47 0.35
N CYS A 509 -5.61 0.41 1.63
CA CYS A 509 -6.56 0.49 2.73
C CYS A 509 -7.17 1.90 2.89
N LEU A 510 -6.55 2.96 2.38
CA LEU A 510 -7.17 4.29 2.35
C LEU A 510 -8.48 4.23 1.54
N LEU A 511 -8.41 3.67 0.33
CA LEU A 511 -9.58 3.51 -0.52
C LEU A 511 -10.55 2.47 0.03
N ALA A 512 -10.04 1.33 0.50
CA ALA A 512 -10.85 0.26 1.08
C ALA A 512 -11.79 0.78 2.17
N ASN A 513 -11.23 1.51 3.14
CA ASN A 513 -12.00 2.08 4.24
C ASN A 513 -13.01 3.12 3.75
N GLU A 514 -12.63 3.99 2.80
CA GLU A 514 -13.54 5.01 2.29
C GLU A 514 -14.70 4.41 1.49
N TYR A 515 -14.45 3.45 0.61
CA TYR A 515 -15.51 2.77 -0.11
C TYR A 515 -16.43 1.99 0.83
N PHE A 516 -15.88 1.36 1.88
CA PHE A 516 -16.72 0.70 2.88
C PHE A 516 -17.61 1.69 3.63
N ALA A 517 -17.06 2.84 4.04
CA ALA A 517 -17.81 3.91 4.68
C ALA A 517 -18.97 4.39 3.81
N ARG A 518 -18.72 4.65 2.52
CA ARG A 518 -19.74 5.09 1.56
C ARG A 518 -20.82 4.04 1.32
N GLY A 519 -20.44 2.78 1.08
CA GLY A 519 -21.39 1.71 0.80
C GLY A 519 -22.23 1.34 2.03
N SER A 520 -21.63 1.34 3.22
CA SER A 520 -22.35 1.04 4.47
C SER A 520 -23.24 2.19 4.92
N GLY A 521 -22.83 3.43 4.62
CA GLY A 521 -23.50 4.63 5.10
C GLY A 521 -23.45 4.80 6.62
N ASP A 522 -22.64 4.00 7.31
CA ASP A 522 -22.49 4.05 8.76
C ASP A 522 -21.40 5.07 9.14
N PRO A 523 -21.73 6.12 9.91
CA PRO A 523 -20.78 7.16 10.31
C PRO A 523 -19.55 6.62 11.06
N VAL A 524 -19.65 5.47 11.72
CA VAL A 524 -18.51 4.81 12.40
C VAL A 524 -17.40 4.54 11.40
N TYR A 525 -17.73 3.95 10.24
CA TYR A 525 -16.72 3.62 9.24
C TYR A 525 -16.17 4.85 8.51
N THR A 526 -16.95 5.94 8.45
CA THR A 526 -16.41 7.24 7.98
C THR A 526 -15.32 7.73 8.92
N ARG A 527 -15.55 7.72 10.24
CA ARG A 527 -14.53 8.09 11.23
C ARG A 527 -13.33 7.15 11.20
N LEU A 528 -13.57 5.85 11.07
CA LEU A 528 -12.49 4.86 10.94
C LEU A 528 -11.66 5.09 9.67
N SER A 529 -12.29 5.48 8.55
CA SER A 529 -11.57 5.87 7.34
C SER A 529 -10.64 7.07 7.58
N ARG A 530 -11.14 8.12 8.25
CA ARG A 530 -10.33 9.32 8.61
C ARG A 530 -9.22 8.99 9.60
N LEU A 531 -9.50 8.15 10.61
CA LEU A 531 -8.49 7.71 11.58
C LEU A 531 -7.38 6.90 10.92
N TYR A 532 -7.71 6.01 9.97
CA TYR A 532 -6.71 5.27 9.20
C TYR A 532 -5.86 6.22 8.35
N ALA A 533 -6.46 7.22 7.70
CA ALA A 533 -5.73 8.21 6.92
C ALA A 533 -4.77 9.04 7.78
N ARG A 534 -5.19 9.49 8.96
CA ARG A 534 -4.30 10.16 9.92
C ARG A 534 -3.15 9.27 10.39
N HIS A 535 -3.43 8.00 10.70
CA HIS A 535 -2.38 7.03 11.04
C HIS A 535 -1.40 6.82 9.88
N PHE A 536 -1.90 6.75 8.65
CA PHE A 536 -1.07 6.63 7.45
C PHE A 536 -0.17 7.86 7.27
N ALA A 537 -0.72 9.06 7.43
CA ALA A 537 0.00 10.32 7.34
C ALA A 537 1.08 10.44 8.42
N ALA A 538 0.75 10.10 9.67
CA ALA A 538 1.71 10.04 10.78
C ALA A 538 2.83 9.01 10.55
N GLY A 539 2.61 8.04 9.66
CA GLY A 539 3.62 7.06 9.25
C GLY A 539 4.56 7.51 8.14
N ALA A 540 4.50 8.78 7.72
CA ALA A 540 5.47 9.43 6.83
C ALA A 540 6.79 9.73 7.56
N SER A 541 7.87 9.86 6.80
CA SER A 541 9.10 10.50 7.27
C SER A 541 8.84 11.97 7.55
N SER A 542 9.53 12.56 8.51
CA SER A 542 9.51 14.00 8.77
C SER A 542 10.00 14.83 7.57
N ALA A 543 10.82 14.24 6.69
CA ALA A 543 11.17 14.80 5.38
C ALA A 543 10.00 14.81 4.36
N GLY A 544 8.85 14.17 4.68
CA GLY A 544 7.62 14.16 3.88
C GLY A 544 7.39 12.91 3.03
N TRP A 545 8.38 12.03 2.85
CA TRP A 545 8.22 10.81 2.04
C TRP A 545 7.65 9.62 2.81
N HIS A 546 6.99 8.69 2.09
CA HIS A 546 6.50 7.43 2.65
C HIS A 546 7.44 6.26 2.33
N SER A 547 7.69 5.40 3.33
CA SER A 547 8.63 4.28 3.20
C SER A 547 8.21 3.27 2.14
N GLU A 548 9.15 2.93 1.27
CA GLU A 548 9.09 1.80 0.35
C GLU A 548 10.23 0.85 0.68
N ALA A 549 9.89 -0.27 1.34
CA ALA A 549 10.80 -1.12 2.10
C ALA A 549 11.34 -0.46 3.37
N CYS A 550 12.19 0.55 3.27
CA CYS A 550 12.73 1.26 4.44
C CYS A 550 13.12 2.71 4.19
N GLY A 551 12.97 3.22 2.96
CA GLY A 551 13.37 4.58 2.60
C GLY A 551 12.53 5.12 1.45
N PRO A 552 12.90 6.29 0.90
CA PRO A 552 12.19 6.86 -0.24
C PRO A 552 12.31 5.99 -1.48
N CYS A 553 11.38 6.19 -2.42
CA CYS A 553 11.32 5.45 -3.67
C CYS A 553 10.58 6.26 -4.73
N GLY A 554 11.29 6.68 -5.78
CA GLY A 554 10.72 7.50 -6.84
C GLY A 554 9.62 6.82 -7.68
N SER A 555 9.42 5.50 -7.62
CA SER A 555 8.46 4.83 -8.50
C SER A 555 7.24 4.24 -7.78
N TYR A 556 7.43 3.33 -6.83
CA TYR A 556 6.30 2.67 -6.14
C TYR A 556 5.49 3.65 -5.29
N THR A 557 6.11 4.73 -4.78
CA THR A 557 5.38 5.82 -4.12
C THR A 557 4.36 6.48 -5.06
N GLY A 558 4.50 6.36 -6.38
CA GLY A 558 3.44 6.74 -7.32
C GLY A 558 2.12 6.00 -7.11
N MET A 559 2.14 4.72 -6.73
CA MET A 559 0.90 4.03 -6.35
C MET A 559 0.33 4.66 -5.07
N THR A 560 1.16 4.97 -4.08
CA THR A 560 0.75 5.65 -2.85
C THR A 560 0.10 6.99 -3.15
N HIS A 561 0.72 7.82 -3.99
CA HIS A 561 0.19 9.12 -4.42
C HIS A 561 -1.10 9.01 -5.23
N TRP A 562 -1.24 7.96 -6.06
CA TRP A 562 -2.51 7.70 -6.76
C TRP A 562 -3.64 7.39 -5.77
N HIS A 563 -3.39 6.53 -4.78
CA HIS A 563 -4.35 6.23 -3.72
C HIS A 563 -4.65 7.47 -2.85
N PHE A 564 -3.66 8.34 -2.61
CA PHE A 564 -3.86 9.59 -1.89
C PHE A 564 -4.83 10.51 -2.61
N ALA A 565 -4.60 10.69 -3.91
CA ALA A 565 -5.44 11.54 -4.74
C ALA A 565 -6.87 11.00 -4.83
N GLU A 566 -7.04 9.72 -5.09
CA GLU A 566 -8.37 9.12 -5.14
C GLU A 566 -9.05 9.13 -3.75
N TYR A 567 -8.32 8.85 -2.66
CA TYR A 567 -8.85 8.98 -1.30
C TYR A 567 -9.37 10.38 -1.05
N PHE A 568 -8.58 11.42 -1.33
CA PHE A 568 -8.99 12.81 -1.16
C PHE A 568 -10.23 13.12 -2.00
N ARG A 569 -10.29 12.67 -3.25
CA ARG A 569 -11.46 12.91 -4.11
C ARG A 569 -12.73 12.19 -3.65
N LEU A 570 -12.60 10.99 -3.09
CA LEU A 570 -13.72 10.25 -2.53
C LEU A 570 -14.19 10.81 -1.19
N SER A 571 -13.25 11.26 -0.34
CA SER A 571 -13.49 11.65 1.05
C SER A 571 -13.72 13.14 1.26
N THR A 572 -13.16 13.96 0.39
CA THR A 572 -12.98 15.42 0.55
C THR A 572 -12.24 15.81 1.84
N ASP A 573 -11.46 14.90 2.43
CA ASP A 573 -10.72 15.14 3.68
C ASP A 573 -9.52 16.07 3.45
N THR A 574 -9.74 17.37 3.66
CA THR A 574 -8.70 18.38 3.51
C THR A 574 -7.57 18.25 4.54
N ALA A 575 -7.81 17.58 5.68
CA ALA A 575 -6.77 17.34 6.68
C ALA A 575 -5.69 16.37 6.17
N PHE A 576 -5.97 15.62 5.09
CA PHE A 576 -5.01 14.72 4.46
C PHE A 576 -4.13 15.41 3.40
N LEU A 577 -4.55 16.56 2.87
CA LEU A 577 -3.80 17.29 1.83
C LEU A 577 -2.36 17.66 2.23
N PRO A 578 -2.06 18.11 3.47
CA PRO A 578 -0.69 18.40 3.89
C PRO A 578 0.26 17.21 3.74
N CYS A 579 -0.22 15.98 3.96
CA CYS A 579 0.56 14.76 3.77
C CYS A 579 0.93 14.55 2.28
N ILE A 580 0.00 14.80 1.37
CA ILE A 580 0.23 14.70 -0.07
C ILE A 580 1.23 15.77 -0.52
N ALA A 581 1.01 17.02 -0.07
CA ALA A 581 1.86 18.16 -0.38
C ALA A 581 3.29 17.92 0.10
N ALA A 582 3.49 17.47 1.34
CA ALA A 582 4.82 17.19 1.90
C ALA A 582 5.58 16.14 1.08
N SER A 583 4.91 15.06 0.67
CA SER A 583 5.54 14.03 -0.15
C SER A 583 5.91 14.56 -1.54
N TYR A 584 5.03 15.31 -2.20
CA TYR A 584 5.36 15.94 -3.49
C TYR A 584 6.48 16.99 -3.34
N ARG A 585 6.52 17.80 -2.27
CA ARG A 585 7.63 18.74 -2.02
C ARG A 585 8.97 18.01 -1.97
N PHE A 586 9.08 16.94 -1.18
CA PHE A 586 10.30 16.14 -1.10
C PHE A 586 10.73 15.66 -2.49
N PHE A 587 9.82 15.04 -3.24
CA PHE A 587 10.21 14.45 -4.51
C PHE A 587 10.38 15.47 -5.65
N ASN A 588 9.72 16.63 -5.61
CA ASN A 588 9.94 17.72 -6.57
C ASN A 588 11.36 18.28 -6.46
N HIS A 589 11.98 18.18 -5.28
CA HIS A 589 13.39 18.52 -5.11
C HIS A 589 14.35 17.49 -5.71
N THR A 590 13.92 16.24 -5.93
CA THR A 590 14.76 15.15 -6.44
C THR A 590 14.89 15.13 -7.98
N VAL A 591 14.19 16.03 -8.66
CA VAL A 591 14.14 16.11 -10.13
C VAL A 591 14.30 17.55 -10.60
N ALA A 592 14.67 17.74 -11.86
CA ALA A 592 14.71 19.03 -12.52
C ALA A 592 14.31 18.92 -14.00
N PRO A 593 13.59 19.93 -14.55
CA PRO A 593 13.19 19.94 -15.94
C PRO A 593 14.41 20.09 -16.84
N GLU A 594 14.47 19.34 -17.93
CA GLU A 594 15.47 19.57 -18.97
C GLU A 594 15.21 20.90 -19.71
N PRO A 595 16.13 21.42 -20.54
CA PRO A 595 15.99 22.74 -21.16
C PRO A 595 14.74 22.93 -22.05
N ASP A 596 14.11 21.85 -22.51
CA ASP A 596 12.82 21.91 -23.22
C ASP A 596 11.62 22.21 -22.30
N GLY A 597 11.82 22.21 -20.98
CA GLY A 597 10.78 22.35 -19.95
C GLY A 597 9.79 21.20 -19.88
N ARG A 598 9.92 20.18 -20.73
CA ARG A 598 8.95 19.07 -20.91
C ARG A 598 9.51 17.75 -20.40
N SER A 599 10.78 17.50 -20.64
CA SER A 599 11.49 16.31 -20.17
C SER A 599 11.99 16.53 -18.74
N MET A 600 12.14 15.44 -17.98
CA MET A 600 12.50 15.50 -16.56
C MET A 600 13.55 14.44 -16.26
N LEU A 601 14.61 14.85 -15.56
CA LEU A 601 15.64 13.95 -15.02
C LEU A 601 15.83 14.22 -13.54
N GLY A 602 16.48 13.30 -12.83
CA GLY A 602 16.66 13.43 -11.39
C GLY A 602 17.46 12.31 -10.77
N GLY A 603 18.20 12.64 -9.72
CA GLY A 603 18.93 11.65 -8.92
C GLY A 603 17.98 10.70 -8.21
N PHE A 604 18.38 9.44 -8.05
CA PHE A 604 17.62 8.45 -7.30
C PHE A 604 18.50 7.41 -6.60
N ASN A 605 19.74 7.79 -6.28
CA ASN A 605 20.63 7.01 -5.40
C ASN A 605 20.01 6.71 -4.02
N PHE A 606 19.07 7.54 -3.58
CA PHE A 606 18.29 7.37 -2.34
C PHE A 606 17.23 6.26 -2.39
N ASN A 607 16.93 5.68 -3.56
CA ASN A 607 15.87 4.68 -3.67
C ASN A 607 16.25 3.38 -2.97
N HIS A 608 15.36 2.86 -2.12
CA HIS A 608 15.61 1.61 -1.39
C HIS A 608 14.92 0.36 -2.00
N ARG A 609 14.09 0.54 -3.03
CA ARG A 609 13.28 -0.57 -3.60
C ARG A 609 13.45 -0.76 -5.11
N VAL A 610 13.62 0.30 -5.88
CA VAL A 610 13.72 0.20 -7.35
C VAL A 610 14.78 1.11 -7.95
N GLY A 611 15.23 0.79 -9.15
CA GLY A 611 16.14 1.61 -9.93
C GLY A 611 15.47 2.65 -10.83
N MET A 612 14.46 3.38 -10.35
CA MET A 612 13.73 4.39 -11.14
C MET A 612 13.42 5.67 -10.32
N GLY A 613 13.68 6.84 -10.90
CA GLY A 613 13.44 8.14 -10.26
C GLY A 613 11.98 8.60 -10.28
N PHE A 614 11.71 9.71 -9.58
CA PHE A 614 10.36 10.23 -9.35
C PHE A 614 9.61 10.72 -10.59
N PHE A 615 10.33 11.12 -11.63
CA PHE A 615 9.75 11.42 -12.94
C PHE A 615 8.98 10.23 -13.55
N GLN A 616 9.08 9.03 -12.98
CA GLN A 616 8.39 7.82 -13.43
C GLN A 616 7.61 7.11 -12.31
N GLU A 617 6.63 7.83 -11.76
CA GLU A 617 5.66 7.30 -10.82
C GLU A 617 4.84 6.13 -11.41
N GLN A 618 4.74 5.03 -10.67
CA GLN A 618 3.76 4.00 -10.99
C GLN A 618 2.35 4.55 -10.84
N TYR A 619 1.43 4.09 -11.69
CA TYR A 619 0.04 4.58 -11.77
C TYR A 619 -0.07 6.09 -12.06
N GLY A 620 1.04 6.75 -12.39
CA GLY A 620 1.13 8.18 -12.64
C GLY A 620 0.95 9.08 -11.42
N GLY A 621 0.96 8.55 -10.19
CA GLY A 621 0.81 9.36 -8.98
C GLY A 621 -0.52 10.12 -8.92
N ALA A 622 -0.50 11.27 -8.24
CA ALA A 622 -1.60 12.24 -8.16
C ALA A 622 -1.72 13.12 -9.43
N LYS A 623 -0.80 12.98 -10.39
CA LYS A 623 -0.74 13.80 -11.60
C LYS A 623 -2.00 13.65 -12.45
N GLY A 624 -2.62 14.77 -12.78
CA GLY A 624 -3.88 14.83 -13.51
C GLY A 624 -5.12 14.49 -12.68
N ILE A 625 -4.98 14.30 -11.37
CA ILE A 625 -6.09 14.07 -10.43
C ILE A 625 -6.24 15.24 -9.46
N LEU A 626 -5.13 15.90 -9.08
CA LEU A 626 -5.11 17.02 -8.10
C LEU A 626 -4.51 18.32 -8.68
N TYR A 627 -4.56 18.53 -9.99
CA TYR A 627 -3.97 19.73 -10.62
C TYR A 627 -4.67 21.05 -10.24
N ASP A 628 -5.94 20.98 -9.88
CA ASP A 628 -6.81 22.04 -9.36
C ASP A 628 -6.75 22.17 -7.83
N VAL A 629 -6.01 21.31 -7.12
CA VAL A 629 -6.02 21.24 -5.65
C VAL A 629 -4.65 21.53 -5.04
N LEU A 630 -3.58 20.99 -5.63
CA LEU A 630 -2.23 21.09 -5.09
C LEU A 630 -1.25 21.61 -6.15
N PRO A 631 -0.66 22.82 -5.97
CA PRO A 631 0.32 23.36 -6.92
C PRO A 631 1.58 22.49 -6.99
N GLU A 632 1.94 21.78 -5.91
CA GLU A 632 3.05 20.82 -5.91
C GLU A 632 2.83 19.62 -6.84
N VAL A 633 1.57 19.33 -7.16
CA VAL A 633 1.19 18.35 -8.20
C VAL A 633 1.02 19.07 -9.54
N GLY A 634 0.41 20.26 -9.56
CA GLY A 634 0.15 21.07 -10.76
C GLY A 634 1.39 21.36 -11.63
N LEU A 635 2.56 21.56 -11.01
CA LEU A 635 3.82 21.77 -11.74
C LEU A 635 4.22 20.60 -12.67
N TRP A 636 3.70 19.38 -12.42
CA TRP A 636 3.92 18.23 -13.29
C TRP A 636 3.12 18.26 -14.60
N ALA A 637 2.17 19.20 -14.74
CA ALA A 637 1.53 19.48 -16.02
C ALA A 637 2.50 20.08 -17.04
N GLY A 638 3.67 20.55 -16.59
CA GLY A 638 4.67 21.23 -17.40
C GLY A 638 4.25 22.65 -17.78
N PRO A 639 5.00 23.31 -18.68
CA PRO A 639 4.68 24.65 -19.14
C PRO A 639 3.27 24.70 -19.75
N ALA A 640 2.64 25.88 -19.66
CA ALA A 640 1.37 26.13 -20.31
C ALA A 640 1.53 25.84 -21.82
N PRO A 641 0.68 24.98 -22.40
CA PRO A 641 0.78 24.65 -23.82
C PRO A 641 0.46 25.87 -24.67
N THR A 642 1.15 26.05 -25.79
CA THR A 642 0.79 27.07 -26.78
C THR A 642 -0.55 26.72 -27.46
N PRO A 643 -1.21 27.68 -28.14
CA PRO A 643 -2.39 27.37 -28.95
C PRO A 643 -2.16 26.25 -29.98
N GLU A 644 -0.97 26.20 -30.58
CA GLU A 644 -0.56 25.15 -31.52
C GLU A 644 -0.39 23.80 -30.80
N ASP A 645 0.27 23.78 -29.63
CA ASP A 645 0.38 22.57 -28.80
C ASP A 645 -1.00 22.03 -28.42
N LEU A 646 -1.92 22.92 -28.02
CA LEU A 646 -3.29 22.54 -27.66
C LEU A 646 -4.05 21.97 -28.85
N THR A 647 -3.90 22.58 -30.02
CA THR A 647 -4.50 22.09 -31.27
C THR A 647 -3.95 20.69 -31.61
N ALA A 648 -2.63 20.51 -31.57
CA ALA A 648 -1.99 19.22 -31.84
C ALA A 648 -2.40 18.14 -30.81
N ARG A 649 -2.49 18.50 -29.52
CA ARG A 649 -2.99 17.58 -28.46
C ARG A 649 -4.44 17.19 -28.71
N ARG A 650 -5.29 18.15 -29.10
CA ARG A 650 -6.69 17.93 -29.44
C ARG A 650 -6.84 17.00 -30.64
N GLU A 651 -6.10 17.24 -31.72
CA GLU A 651 -6.09 16.36 -32.89
C GLU A 651 -5.61 14.96 -32.55
N SER A 652 -4.54 14.84 -31.75
CA SER A 652 -4.03 13.55 -31.27
C SER A 652 -5.06 12.80 -30.43
N ALA A 653 -5.74 13.51 -29.53
CA ALA A 653 -6.81 12.96 -28.70
C ALA A 653 -8.00 12.48 -29.55
N ILE A 654 -8.46 13.29 -30.52
CA ILE A 654 -9.51 12.93 -31.48
C ILE A 654 -9.12 11.66 -32.25
N ALA A 655 -7.90 11.60 -32.79
CA ALA A 655 -7.41 10.45 -33.54
C ALA A 655 -7.38 9.18 -32.66
N LYS A 656 -6.95 9.31 -31.40
CA LYS A 656 -6.93 8.20 -30.45
C LYS A 656 -8.33 7.75 -30.07
N ILE A 657 -9.26 8.67 -29.84
CA ILE A 657 -10.67 8.38 -29.56
C ILE A 657 -11.30 7.63 -30.74
N ARG A 658 -11.21 8.15 -31.96
CA ARG A 658 -11.75 7.48 -33.16
C ARG A 658 -11.16 6.10 -33.36
N LYS A 659 -9.85 5.95 -33.14
CA LYS A 659 -9.17 4.64 -33.21
C LYS A 659 -9.73 3.67 -32.17
N GLU A 660 -9.95 4.14 -30.94
CA GLU A 660 -10.52 3.31 -29.88
C GLU A 660 -11.98 2.94 -30.15
N LEU A 661 -12.80 3.88 -30.63
CA LEU A 661 -14.22 3.63 -30.93
C LEU A 661 -14.42 2.69 -32.13
N SER A 662 -13.54 2.77 -33.14
CA SER A 662 -13.60 1.88 -34.32
C SER A 662 -13.05 0.48 -34.06
N ASN A 663 -12.13 0.32 -33.10
CA ASN A 663 -11.56 -0.96 -32.72
C ASN A 663 -11.30 -1.03 -31.21
N PRO A 664 -12.36 -1.18 -30.39
CA PRO A 664 -12.22 -1.19 -28.95
C PRO A 664 -11.44 -2.45 -28.54
N LYS A 665 -10.22 -2.26 -28.06
CA LYS A 665 -9.43 -3.41 -27.58
C LYS A 665 -10.01 -3.88 -26.27
N ALA A 666 -10.21 -5.19 -26.13
CA ALA A 666 -10.40 -5.82 -24.84
C ALA A 666 -9.20 -5.46 -23.96
N VAL A 667 -9.45 -4.71 -22.88
CA VAL A 667 -8.43 -4.39 -21.89
C VAL A 667 -8.74 -5.20 -20.66
N PHE A 668 -7.67 -5.67 -20.01
CA PHE A 668 -7.76 -6.04 -18.61
C PHE A 668 -8.41 -4.87 -17.85
N PRO A 669 -9.59 -5.06 -17.25
CA PRO A 669 -10.29 -3.94 -16.65
C PRO A 669 -9.44 -3.43 -15.46
N GLY A 670 -9.60 -2.17 -15.09
CA GLY A 670 -8.82 -1.43 -14.09
C GLY A 670 -9.52 -0.11 -13.81
N ARG A 671 -8.89 0.77 -13.03
CA ARG A 671 -9.44 2.10 -12.72
C ARG A 671 -8.43 3.24 -12.76
N LEU A 672 -7.21 2.99 -13.23
CA LEU A 672 -6.09 3.92 -13.04
C LEU A 672 -6.31 5.27 -13.75
N SER A 673 -7.02 5.25 -14.89
CA SER A 673 -7.35 6.47 -15.64
C SER A 673 -8.65 7.13 -15.22
N ASP A 674 -9.53 6.48 -14.44
CA ASP A 674 -10.85 7.02 -14.14
C ASP A 674 -10.78 8.32 -13.33
N PRO A 675 -9.99 8.42 -12.23
CA PRO A 675 -9.88 9.68 -11.51
C PRO A 675 -9.35 10.84 -12.35
N ARG A 676 -8.55 10.57 -13.40
CA ARG A 676 -8.03 11.60 -14.31
C ARG A 676 -9.08 12.08 -15.32
N PHE A 677 -10.05 11.23 -15.63
CA PHE A 677 -11.19 11.60 -16.44
C PHE A 677 -12.23 12.40 -15.62
N GLU A 678 -12.48 11.96 -14.39
CA GLU A 678 -13.47 12.57 -13.49
C GLU A 678 -13.02 13.92 -12.95
N HIS A 679 -11.72 14.05 -12.66
CA HIS A 679 -11.11 15.24 -12.09
C HIS A 679 -10.15 15.92 -13.08
N TYR A 680 -10.50 15.84 -14.36
CA TYR A 680 -9.74 16.50 -15.41
C TYR A 680 -9.75 18.01 -15.19
N THR A 681 -8.56 18.61 -15.19
CA THR A 681 -8.38 20.06 -15.16
C THR A 681 -7.92 20.51 -16.54
N PRO A 682 -8.64 21.42 -17.22
CA PRO A 682 -8.19 22.04 -18.47
C PRO A 682 -6.79 22.64 -18.30
N PRO A 683 -5.88 22.50 -19.29
CA PRO A 683 -4.52 23.00 -19.17
C PRO A 683 -4.43 24.47 -18.75
N GLU A 684 -5.32 25.31 -19.23
CA GLU A 684 -5.43 26.73 -18.91
C GLU A 684 -5.81 27.02 -17.44
N GLU A 685 -6.49 26.09 -16.76
CA GLU A 685 -6.95 26.24 -15.37
C GLU A 685 -5.97 25.66 -14.34
N ILE A 686 -4.94 24.94 -14.79
CA ILE A 686 -3.97 24.32 -13.88
C ILE A 686 -3.11 25.41 -13.23
N GLU A 687 -3.17 25.49 -11.91
CA GLU A 687 -2.24 26.29 -11.13
C GLU A 687 -0.85 25.64 -11.18
N ARG A 688 0.09 26.33 -11.83
CA ARG A 688 1.46 25.84 -12.02
C ARG A 688 2.38 26.54 -11.04
N GLY A 689 2.96 25.75 -10.13
CA GLY A 689 4.14 26.18 -9.40
C GLY A 689 5.38 26.22 -10.29
N LEU A 690 6.45 26.84 -9.79
CA LEU A 690 7.79 26.69 -10.35
C LEU A 690 8.44 25.42 -9.81
N TRP A 691 9.24 24.76 -10.64
CA TRP A 691 10.13 23.72 -10.14
C TRP A 691 11.15 24.34 -9.16
N PRO A 692 11.53 23.65 -8.07
CA PRO A 692 12.52 24.20 -7.14
C PRO A 692 13.85 24.61 -7.81
N ALA A 693 14.25 23.89 -8.85
CA ALA A 693 15.43 24.20 -9.65
C ALA A 693 15.32 25.51 -10.46
N GLN A 694 14.09 25.97 -10.74
CA GLN A 694 13.79 27.14 -11.56
C GLN A 694 13.41 28.37 -10.73
N GLU A 695 13.37 28.28 -9.40
CA GLU A 695 13.16 29.44 -8.55
C GLU A 695 14.23 30.51 -8.85
N SER A 696 13.81 31.78 -8.86
CA SER A 696 14.70 32.92 -9.11
C SER A 696 15.66 33.15 -7.95
N ASP A 697 15.17 32.93 -6.74
CA ASP A 697 15.89 33.24 -5.51
C ASP A 697 16.83 32.09 -5.16
N SER A 698 18.00 32.45 -4.65
CA SER A 698 18.94 31.46 -4.13
C SER A 698 18.46 30.94 -2.79
N PHE A 699 18.65 29.64 -2.54
CA PHE A 699 18.30 29.03 -1.26
C PHE A 699 19.21 27.86 -0.93
N ILE A 700 19.27 27.54 0.37
CA ILE A 700 19.68 26.26 0.90
C ILE A 700 18.48 25.75 1.69
N ARG A 701 18.01 24.54 1.39
CA ARG A 701 16.88 23.90 2.09
C ARG A 701 17.35 22.57 2.65
N ASN A 702 17.14 22.40 3.95
CA ASN A 702 17.33 21.14 4.64
C ASN A 702 15.99 20.46 4.90
N LEU A 703 15.73 19.35 4.22
CA LEU A 703 14.53 18.54 4.45
C LEU A 703 14.86 17.46 5.47
N ASP A 704 14.72 17.82 6.74
CA ASP A 704 14.82 16.94 7.91
C ASP A 704 16.12 16.12 7.95
N ASP A 705 17.26 16.77 7.68
CA ASP A 705 18.60 16.19 7.68
C ASP A 705 18.77 15.01 6.69
N GLN A 706 17.85 14.87 5.74
CA GLN A 706 17.85 13.76 4.79
C GLN A 706 18.13 14.21 3.36
N LEU A 707 17.65 15.39 2.95
CA LEU A 707 17.86 15.92 1.62
C LEU A 707 18.21 17.40 1.69
N ILE A 708 19.46 17.72 1.35
CA ILE A 708 19.92 19.10 1.22
C ILE A 708 19.74 19.53 -0.24
N CYS A 709 19.07 20.65 -0.44
CA CYS A 709 18.78 21.21 -1.75
C CYS A 709 19.36 22.61 -1.84
N VAL A 710 20.12 22.91 -2.89
CA VAL A 710 20.76 24.22 -3.05
C VAL A 710 20.42 24.79 -4.41
N ARG A 711 19.93 26.03 -4.41
CA ARG A 711 19.74 26.86 -5.60
C ARG A 711 20.69 28.05 -5.50
N ARG A 712 21.49 28.22 -6.55
CA ARG A 712 22.40 29.36 -6.80
C ARG A 712 22.15 29.87 -8.20
N PRO A 713 22.43 31.12 -8.58
CA PRO A 713 22.06 31.67 -9.88
C PRO A 713 22.40 30.76 -11.08
N ALA A 714 23.60 30.17 -11.09
CA ALA A 714 24.05 29.31 -12.18
C ALA A 714 23.58 27.85 -12.14
N TYR A 715 23.16 27.33 -10.98
CA TYR A 715 22.86 25.89 -10.84
C TYR A 715 21.87 25.54 -9.72
N TYR A 716 21.38 24.31 -9.77
CA TYR A 716 20.63 23.65 -8.71
C TYR A 716 21.25 22.29 -8.41
N LEU A 717 21.35 21.91 -7.14
CA LEU A 717 21.86 20.61 -6.74
C LEU A 717 21.08 20.00 -5.58
N THR A 718 21.24 18.69 -5.42
CA THR A 718 20.77 17.98 -4.23
C THR A 718 21.80 16.99 -3.70
N VAL A 719 21.78 16.79 -2.38
CA VAL A 719 22.60 15.81 -1.65
C VAL A 719 21.68 15.03 -0.72
N TYR A 720 21.54 13.73 -0.94
CA TYR A 720 20.79 12.87 -0.04
C TYR A 720 21.71 12.26 1.03
N LEU A 721 21.36 12.51 2.29
CA LEU A 721 22.11 12.12 3.49
C LEU A 721 21.30 11.19 4.40
N GLY A 722 20.04 10.91 4.04
CA GLY A 722 19.13 10.09 4.84
C GLY A 722 19.57 8.64 4.94
N ARG A 723 19.56 8.10 6.17
CA ARG A 723 19.98 6.72 6.47
C ARG A 723 18.90 5.83 7.10
N PRO A 724 17.66 5.75 6.56
CA PRO A 724 16.55 5.08 7.26
C PRO A 724 16.60 3.53 7.20
N ALA A 725 17.49 2.93 6.40
CA ALA A 725 17.59 1.47 6.30
C ALA A 725 18.36 0.85 7.47
N GLY A 726 17.74 -0.02 8.27
CA GLY A 726 18.47 -0.80 9.27
C GLY A 726 19.36 -1.91 8.68
N LYS A 727 20.31 -2.44 9.48
CA LYS A 727 21.28 -3.50 9.08
C LYS A 727 20.67 -4.66 8.30
N PHE A 728 19.47 -5.10 8.68
CA PHE A 728 18.75 -6.18 8.00
C PHE A 728 18.50 -5.86 6.51
N TYR A 729 18.07 -4.66 6.17
CA TYR A 729 17.70 -4.28 4.79
C TYR A 729 18.91 -4.15 3.87
N ILE A 730 20.05 -3.76 4.42
CA ILE A 730 21.27 -3.51 3.64
C ILE A 730 22.17 -4.74 3.47
N ARG A 731 21.82 -5.90 4.06
CA ARG A 731 22.65 -7.13 4.00
C ARG A 731 22.94 -7.63 2.58
N GLY A 732 22.03 -7.36 1.65
CA GLY A 732 22.16 -7.77 0.24
C GLY A 732 23.13 -6.90 -0.57
N ARG A 733 23.65 -5.79 0.00
CA ARG A 733 24.58 -4.91 -0.71
C ARG A 733 25.89 -5.60 -1.09
N GLU A 734 26.28 -6.67 -0.37
CA GLU A 734 27.46 -7.48 -0.68
C GLU A 734 27.43 -8.05 -2.11
N GLU A 735 26.24 -8.22 -2.70
CA GLU A 735 26.08 -8.63 -4.11
C GLU A 735 26.57 -7.57 -5.12
N PHE A 736 26.95 -6.38 -4.67
CA PHE A 736 27.51 -5.30 -5.49
C PHE A 736 29.02 -5.16 -5.38
N ARG A 737 29.68 -5.93 -4.49
CA ARG A 737 31.15 -5.97 -4.38
C ARG A 737 31.80 -6.34 -5.70
N LEU A 738 31.23 -7.32 -6.41
CA LEU A 738 31.73 -7.75 -7.71
C LEU A 738 31.19 -6.85 -8.84
N PRO A 739 32.03 -6.49 -9.82
CA PRO A 739 31.59 -5.83 -11.05
C PRO A 739 30.54 -6.62 -11.81
N PHE A 740 29.82 -5.94 -12.71
CA PHE A 740 28.90 -6.63 -13.61
C PHE A 740 29.69 -7.53 -14.59
N PRO A 741 29.13 -8.68 -15.00
CA PRO A 741 29.79 -9.57 -15.96
C PRO A 741 30.23 -8.85 -17.22
N ALA A 742 31.39 -9.23 -17.76
CA ALA A 742 31.98 -8.66 -18.98
C ALA A 742 32.13 -7.12 -18.95
N ASP A 743 32.43 -6.53 -17.79
CA ASP A 743 32.51 -5.07 -17.60
C ASP A 743 31.24 -4.33 -18.03
N GLY A 744 30.09 -4.93 -17.68
CA GLY A 744 28.76 -4.43 -18.03
C GLY A 744 28.55 -2.95 -17.72
N GLU A 745 29.16 -2.48 -16.63
CA GLU A 745 29.04 -1.10 -16.15
C GLU A 745 29.75 -0.10 -17.06
N SER A 746 30.70 -0.52 -17.90
CA SER A 746 31.47 0.35 -18.81
C SER A 746 31.09 0.19 -20.29
N ASN A 747 30.29 -0.82 -20.64
CA ASN A 747 29.99 -1.17 -22.04
C ASN A 747 28.49 -1.10 -22.40
N GLY A 748 27.68 -0.42 -21.59
CA GLY A 748 26.27 -0.22 -21.89
C GLY A 748 25.36 -1.36 -21.45
N ALA A 749 25.78 -2.20 -20.50
CA ALA A 749 24.87 -3.19 -19.95
C ALA A 749 23.65 -2.50 -19.35
N LYS A 750 22.52 -3.20 -19.44
CA LYS A 750 21.30 -2.69 -18.87
C LYS A 750 21.39 -2.79 -17.33
N GLY A 751 21.12 -1.69 -16.63
CA GLY A 751 21.13 -1.60 -15.17
C GLY A 751 19.94 -2.34 -14.57
N LYS A 752 20.07 -3.65 -14.31
CA LYS A 752 18.98 -4.48 -13.74
C LYS A 752 18.65 -3.95 -12.36
N PRO A 753 17.37 -3.67 -12.03
CA PRO A 753 16.95 -3.57 -10.65
C PRO A 753 17.30 -4.90 -9.98
N LYS A 754 18.35 -4.94 -9.16
CA LYS A 754 18.62 -6.09 -8.31
C LYS A 754 17.60 -6.08 -7.15
N PRO A 755 17.33 -7.23 -6.51
CA PRO A 755 16.44 -7.29 -5.34
C PRO A 755 16.92 -6.43 -4.15
N ALA A 756 18.21 -6.06 -4.13
CA ALA A 756 18.84 -5.17 -3.18
C ALA A 756 19.42 -3.93 -3.87
N THR A 757 19.71 -2.88 -3.11
CA THR A 757 20.39 -1.66 -3.58
C THR A 757 21.82 -1.62 -3.00
N PRO A 758 22.76 -0.86 -3.60
CA PRO A 758 24.11 -0.75 -3.06
C PRO A 758 24.16 0.06 -1.75
N PHE A 759 23.13 0.85 -1.42
CA PHE A 759 23.09 1.81 -0.30
C PHE A 759 24.32 2.73 -0.29
N LEU A 760 24.12 3.94 -0.81
CA LEU A 760 25.18 4.91 -1.12
C LEU A 760 25.16 6.06 -0.10
N GLY A 761 26.31 6.62 0.25
CA GLY A 761 26.42 7.71 1.25
C GLY A 761 26.75 9.07 0.63
N GLY A 762 26.35 10.17 1.29
CA GLY A 762 27.11 11.44 1.36
C GLY A 762 27.39 12.29 0.11
N GLY A 763 27.11 11.79 -1.09
CA GLY A 763 27.46 12.40 -2.36
C GLY A 763 26.36 13.22 -3.02
N LEU A 764 26.72 14.02 -4.04
CA LEU A 764 25.74 14.68 -4.91
C LEU A 764 24.76 13.66 -5.49
N SER A 765 23.48 13.89 -5.27
CA SER A 765 22.40 13.15 -5.92
C SER A 765 22.13 13.68 -7.32
N MET A 766 22.16 15.00 -7.49
CA MET A 766 21.90 15.68 -8.76
C MET A 766 22.64 17.02 -8.84
N LEU A 767 23.08 17.39 -10.04
CA LEU A 767 23.44 18.78 -10.38
C LEU A 767 22.82 19.15 -11.73
N TRP A 768 22.15 20.29 -11.76
CA TRP A 768 21.39 20.82 -12.88
C TRP A 768 21.74 22.27 -13.16
N THR A 769 21.69 22.67 -14.43
CA THR A 769 21.84 24.08 -14.83
C THR A 769 20.76 24.44 -15.85
N PRO A 770 20.36 25.73 -15.95
CA PRO A 770 19.31 26.14 -16.89
C PRO A 770 19.62 25.81 -18.37
N ALA A 771 20.86 26.07 -18.82
CA ALA A 771 21.24 25.90 -20.23
C ALA A 771 21.63 24.47 -20.60
N TYR A 772 22.33 23.76 -19.71
CA TYR A 772 22.75 22.38 -19.96
C TYR A 772 21.66 21.36 -19.62
N GLY A 773 20.83 21.61 -18.62
CA GLY A 773 19.98 20.61 -17.97
C GLY A 773 20.74 19.81 -16.90
N THR A 774 20.35 18.56 -16.70
CA THR A 774 20.97 17.68 -15.69
C THR A 774 22.35 17.21 -16.15
N ALA A 775 23.40 17.57 -15.40
CA ALA A 775 24.78 17.19 -15.68
C ALA A 775 25.23 15.99 -14.87
N LEU A 776 25.01 16.04 -13.55
CA LEU A 776 25.29 14.93 -12.64
C LEU A 776 23.98 14.29 -12.19
N MET A 777 23.95 12.96 -12.20
CA MET A 777 22.76 12.18 -11.82
C MET A 777 23.18 10.86 -11.18
N ALA A 778 23.14 10.79 -9.85
CA ALA A 778 23.46 9.58 -9.12
C ALA A 778 22.27 8.60 -9.10
N THR A 779 22.57 7.30 -9.17
CA THR A 779 21.57 6.23 -9.18
C THR A 779 21.97 5.09 -8.25
N ASN A 780 21.00 4.28 -7.84
CA ASN A 780 21.22 3.09 -7.01
C ASN A 780 21.50 1.81 -7.84
N TRP A 781 21.93 1.93 -9.08
CA TRP A 781 22.18 0.78 -9.97
C TRP A 781 23.51 0.07 -9.68
N SER A 782 24.50 0.83 -9.22
CA SER A 782 25.85 0.38 -8.94
C SER A 782 26.55 1.42 -8.05
N PRO A 783 27.54 1.01 -7.22
CA PRO A 783 28.46 1.94 -6.58
C PRO A 783 29.16 2.89 -7.57
N LEU A 784 29.36 2.48 -8.82
CA LEU A 784 29.96 3.31 -9.87
C LEU A 784 29.00 4.33 -10.52
N CYS A 785 27.73 4.35 -10.10
CA CYS A 785 26.77 5.35 -10.53
C CYS A 785 26.42 6.35 -9.41
N HIS A 786 27.30 6.48 -8.42
CA HIS A 786 27.22 7.40 -7.29
C HIS A 786 28.29 8.49 -7.39
N HIS A 787 28.05 9.67 -6.83
CA HIS A 787 29.08 10.68 -6.64
C HIS A 787 29.85 10.42 -5.35
N GLY A 788 30.97 9.71 -5.41
CA GLY A 788 31.77 9.47 -4.21
C GLY A 788 32.87 8.43 -4.38
N LEU A 789 33.43 8.01 -3.25
CA LEU A 789 34.59 7.12 -3.20
C LEU A 789 34.24 5.67 -3.54
N VAL A 790 35.06 5.07 -4.41
CA VAL A 790 35.07 3.62 -4.65
C VAL A 790 36.50 3.10 -4.61
N ALA A 791 36.74 2.16 -3.72
CA ALA A 791 37.99 1.41 -3.58
C ALA A 791 37.83 0.03 -4.21
N VAL A 792 38.89 -0.50 -4.82
CA VAL A 792 38.97 -1.89 -5.31
C VAL A 792 40.17 -2.54 -4.64
N GLN A 793 39.96 -3.68 -4.00
CA GLN A 793 41.03 -4.46 -3.39
C GLN A 793 41.67 -5.41 -4.41
N GLY A 794 42.81 -6.01 -4.07
CA GLY A 794 43.53 -6.94 -4.95
C GLY A 794 42.75 -8.20 -5.35
N ASP A 795 41.66 -8.53 -4.65
CA ASP A 795 40.73 -9.61 -5.01
C ASP A 795 39.65 -9.18 -6.03
N GLY A 796 39.71 -7.93 -6.50
CA GLY A 796 38.76 -7.35 -7.44
C GLY A 796 37.42 -6.91 -6.84
N LYS A 797 37.23 -7.04 -5.52
CA LYS A 797 36.02 -6.55 -4.84
C LYS A 797 36.07 -5.05 -4.63
N ARG A 798 34.90 -4.43 -4.76
CA ARG A 798 34.69 -3.00 -4.61
C ARG A 798 34.13 -2.66 -3.23
N TYR A 799 34.62 -1.59 -2.64
CA TYR A 799 34.15 -1.01 -1.40
C TYR A 799 33.86 0.46 -1.64
N TRP A 800 32.82 0.99 -1.01
CA TRP A 800 32.40 2.37 -1.18
C TRP A 800 32.08 2.97 0.18
N GLU A 801 31.69 4.23 0.18
CA GLU A 801 31.31 4.98 1.38
C GLU A 801 30.27 4.21 2.20
N ASP A 802 30.57 4.03 3.49
CA ASP A 802 29.69 3.34 4.42
C ASP A 802 28.45 4.21 4.70
N TYR A 803 27.33 3.72 4.20
CA TYR A 803 26.00 4.29 4.36
C TYR A 803 25.65 4.69 5.81
N HIS A 804 26.10 3.93 6.80
CA HIS A 804 25.81 4.20 8.21
C HIS A 804 26.84 5.09 8.90
N ALA A 805 28.04 5.22 8.34
CA ALA A 805 29.12 6.03 8.90
C ALA A 805 29.11 7.48 8.40
N ALA A 806 28.29 7.80 7.40
CA ALA A 806 28.20 9.15 6.84
C ALA A 806 27.50 10.11 7.82
N GLU A 807 28.19 11.16 8.24
CA GLU A 807 27.69 12.28 9.04
C GLU A 807 27.83 13.59 8.24
N PHE A 808 27.16 14.65 8.67
CA PHE A 808 27.30 15.94 7.99
C PHE A 808 27.14 17.13 8.94
N HIS A 809 27.64 18.27 8.49
CA HIS A 809 27.43 19.58 9.06
C HIS A 809 27.07 20.56 7.93
N LEU A 810 25.94 21.25 8.08
CA LEU A 810 25.48 22.28 7.15
C LEU A 810 25.61 23.64 7.83
N ASP A 811 26.33 24.55 7.19
CA ASP A 811 26.38 25.97 7.56
C ASP A 811 25.70 26.76 6.43
N GLU A 812 24.44 27.14 6.65
CA GLU A 812 23.63 27.83 5.65
C GLU A 812 24.16 29.25 5.38
N ASP A 813 24.67 29.92 6.41
CA ASP A 813 25.18 31.29 6.34
C ASP A 813 26.51 31.34 5.58
N ALA A 814 27.42 30.40 5.87
CA ALA A 814 28.67 30.26 5.12
C ALA A 814 28.44 29.63 3.73
N GLY A 815 27.27 29.05 3.47
CA GLY A 815 26.97 28.35 2.23
C GLY A 815 27.86 27.11 2.04
N THR A 816 28.06 26.34 3.10
CA THR A 816 28.91 25.13 3.06
C THR A 816 28.20 23.90 3.61
N LEU A 817 28.51 22.74 3.03
CA LEU A 817 28.10 21.44 3.53
C LEU A 817 29.33 20.55 3.65
N VAL A 818 29.62 20.06 4.84
CA VAL A 818 30.71 19.10 5.10
C VAL A 818 30.10 17.74 5.38
N VAL A 819 30.54 16.71 4.65
CA VAL A 819 30.11 15.32 4.84
C VAL A 819 31.33 14.48 5.21
N THR A 820 31.30 13.84 6.37
CA THR A 820 32.36 12.96 6.84
C THR A 820 31.92 11.51 6.85
N GLY A 821 32.83 10.57 6.66
CA GLY A 821 32.49 9.16 6.75
C GLY A 821 33.69 8.22 6.65
N ARG A 822 33.40 6.96 6.30
CA ARG A 822 34.38 5.88 6.14
C ARG A 822 34.13 5.14 4.83
N VAL A 823 35.17 4.56 4.25
CA VAL A 823 34.99 3.52 3.22
C VAL A 823 34.78 2.19 3.93
N GLU A 824 33.71 1.49 3.58
CA GLU A 824 33.29 0.29 4.29
C GLU A 824 34.39 -0.78 4.34
N GLY A 825 34.67 -1.31 5.53
CA GLY A 825 35.62 -2.40 5.73
C GLY A 825 37.09 -2.02 5.47
N LEU A 826 37.39 -0.74 5.25
CA LEU A 826 38.75 -0.24 5.00
C LEU A 826 39.13 0.83 6.04
N PRO A 827 40.43 0.98 6.38
CA PRO A 827 40.91 1.99 7.32
C PRO A 827 41.02 3.37 6.64
N LEU A 828 40.00 3.77 5.88
CA LEU A 828 39.93 5.03 5.16
C LEU A 828 38.76 5.86 5.68
N ARG A 829 39.06 7.04 6.19
CA ARG A 829 38.08 8.09 6.49
C ARG A 829 38.09 9.14 5.40
N TYR A 830 36.95 9.76 5.19
CA TYR A 830 36.84 10.88 4.28
C TYR A 830 36.12 12.06 4.91
N GLU A 831 36.45 13.24 4.43
CA GLU A 831 35.73 14.49 4.62
C GLU A 831 35.52 15.12 3.24
N ARG A 832 34.29 15.42 2.87
CA ARG A 832 33.92 16.07 1.62
C ARG A 832 33.20 17.37 1.92
N ALA A 833 33.84 18.49 1.63
CA ALA A 833 33.28 19.82 1.79
C ALA A 833 32.78 20.36 0.44
N TYR A 834 31.54 20.85 0.44
CA TYR A 834 30.92 21.57 -0.67
C TYR A 834 30.83 23.05 -0.30
N THR A 835 31.29 23.93 -1.18
CA THR A 835 31.13 25.39 -1.04
C THR A 835 30.26 25.91 -2.18
N PHE A 836 29.16 26.59 -1.82
CA PHE A 836 28.11 26.97 -2.75
C PHE A 836 28.26 28.43 -3.22
N ALA A 837 29.08 28.66 -4.24
CA ALA A 837 29.18 29.98 -4.89
C ALA A 837 28.06 30.18 -5.92
N ASP A 838 27.88 31.43 -6.37
CA ASP A 838 26.78 31.77 -7.28
C ASP A 838 26.94 31.20 -8.69
N ASP A 839 28.20 31.11 -9.15
CA ASP A 839 28.59 30.72 -10.50
C ASP A 839 29.29 29.35 -10.57
N HIS A 840 29.62 28.74 -9.43
CA HIS A 840 30.28 27.44 -9.38
C HIS A 840 30.06 26.69 -8.05
N LEU A 841 30.32 25.38 -8.07
CA LEU A 841 30.38 24.55 -6.87
C LEU A 841 31.82 24.09 -6.66
N THR A 842 32.42 24.39 -5.50
CA THR A 842 33.71 23.82 -5.12
C THR A 842 33.49 22.57 -4.27
N VAL A 843 34.22 21.50 -4.59
CA VAL A 843 34.28 20.27 -3.81
C VAL A 843 35.71 20.02 -3.37
N ALA A 844 35.93 19.94 -2.06
CA ALA A 844 37.19 19.53 -1.46
C ALA A 844 36.99 18.17 -0.79
N LEU A 845 37.81 17.19 -1.15
CA LEU A 845 37.81 15.85 -0.60
C LEU A 845 39.14 15.59 0.10
N VAL A 846 39.07 15.29 1.39
CA VAL A 846 40.20 14.81 2.18
C VAL A 846 39.99 13.32 2.48
N VAL A 847 40.97 12.48 2.15
CA VAL A 847 40.99 11.06 2.52
C VAL A 847 42.13 10.84 3.50
N THR A 848 41.81 10.31 4.68
CA THR A 848 42.79 10.00 5.74
C THR A 848 42.84 8.49 5.95
N ALA A 849 44.04 7.93 5.88
CA ALA A 849 44.27 6.54 6.26
C ALA A 849 44.49 6.43 7.77
N GLU A 850 43.70 5.60 8.44
CA GLU A 850 43.86 5.32 9.88
C GLU A 850 44.91 4.23 10.14
N ASP A 851 45.19 3.41 9.14
CA ASP A 851 46.19 2.33 9.16
C ASP A 851 46.80 2.19 7.76
N GLU A 852 47.86 1.39 7.63
CA GLU A 852 48.45 1.07 6.34
C GLU A 852 47.44 0.35 5.44
N VAL A 853 47.28 0.85 4.21
CA VAL A 853 46.38 0.23 3.24
C VAL A 853 46.95 0.33 1.83
N THR A 854 46.88 -0.79 1.11
CA THR A 854 47.18 -0.87 -0.31
C THR A 854 45.98 -1.42 -1.06
N LEU A 855 45.57 -0.71 -2.11
CA LEU A 855 44.42 -1.00 -2.95
C LEU A 855 44.88 -1.32 -4.38
N GLN A 856 44.04 -2.02 -5.13
CA GLN A 856 44.21 -2.10 -6.58
C GLN A 856 43.87 -0.76 -7.23
N ARG A 857 42.85 -0.09 -6.70
CA ARG A 857 42.33 1.15 -7.25
C ARG A 857 41.56 1.95 -6.19
N LEU A 858 41.69 3.26 -6.20
CA LEU A 858 40.85 4.18 -5.43
C LEU A 858 40.44 5.33 -6.36
N ILE A 859 39.15 5.65 -6.39
CA ILE A 859 38.61 6.71 -7.25
C ILE A 859 37.61 7.59 -6.53
N GLU A 860 37.57 8.87 -6.90
CA GLU A 860 36.37 9.70 -6.77
C GLU A 860 35.58 9.59 -8.07
N ASN A 861 34.33 9.14 -7.98
CA ASN A 861 33.48 8.88 -9.13
C ASN A 861 32.49 10.02 -9.38
N LEU A 862 32.29 10.39 -10.64
CA LEU A 862 31.35 11.43 -11.07
C LEU A 862 30.31 10.82 -12.03
N PRO A 863 29.03 10.67 -11.63
CA PRO A 863 28.00 10.05 -12.45
C PRO A 863 27.37 11.06 -13.43
N LEU A 864 27.59 10.87 -14.72
CA LEU A 864 27.26 11.82 -15.79
C LEU A 864 25.97 11.40 -16.50
N ALA A 865 24.96 12.28 -16.51
CA ALA A 865 23.69 12.00 -17.16
C ALA A 865 23.81 11.99 -18.69
N ALA A 866 23.30 10.95 -19.34
CA ALA A 866 23.36 10.78 -20.79
C ALA A 866 22.17 9.97 -21.33
N GLY A 867 22.26 9.60 -22.62
CA GLY A 867 21.28 8.74 -23.30
C GLY A 867 20.14 9.53 -23.94
N ARG A 868 19.18 8.81 -24.52
CA ARG A 868 18.13 9.39 -25.38
C ARG A 868 17.12 10.28 -24.67
N ARG A 869 17.16 10.30 -23.33
CA ARG A 869 16.28 11.11 -22.48
C ARG A 869 16.90 12.45 -22.10
N LYS A 870 18.20 12.63 -22.33
CA LYS A 870 18.88 13.92 -22.18
C LYS A 870 18.53 14.79 -23.39
N VAL A 871 17.89 15.93 -23.13
CA VAL A 871 17.55 16.88 -24.20
C VAL A 871 18.83 17.58 -24.65
N HIS A 872 18.95 17.81 -25.97
CA HIS A 872 20.14 18.36 -26.63
C HIS A 872 21.40 17.49 -26.48
N GLY A 873 21.25 16.20 -26.15
CA GLY A 873 22.38 15.29 -26.02
C GLY A 873 23.31 15.59 -24.84
N ALA A 874 24.35 14.76 -24.70
CA ALA A 874 25.44 14.95 -23.76
C ALA A 874 26.69 14.28 -24.32
N ALA A 875 27.75 15.06 -24.52
CA ALA A 875 29.04 14.59 -24.96
C ALA A 875 30.12 14.95 -23.94
N ILE A 876 30.99 13.99 -23.64
CA ILE A 876 32.21 14.23 -22.85
C ILE A 876 33.30 14.63 -23.84
N SER A 877 33.56 15.94 -23.94
CA SER A 877 34.49 16.53 -24.91
C SER A 877 35.94 16.49 -24.40
N GLU A 878 36.15 16.49 -23.09
CA GLU A 878 37.46 16.35 -22.45
C GLU A 878 37.37 15.42 -21.22
N PRO A 879 38.38 14.57 -20.98
CA PRO A 879 39.49 14.25 -21.88
C PRO A 879 39.03 13.43 -23.10
N LYS A 880 39.74 13.54 -24.23
CA LYS A 880 39.39 12.83 -25.49
C LYS A 880 39.62 11.33 -25.37
N GLU A 881 40.75 10.94 -24.80
CA GLU A 881 41.11 9.54 -24.60
C GLU A 881 40.30 8.91 -23.43
N PRO A 882 40.00 7.61 -23.48
CA PRO A 882 39.30 6.91 -22.40
C PRO A 882 40.05 6.93 -21.08
N GLU A 883 41.38 6.93 -21.11
CA GLU A 883 42.26 7.07 -19.95
C GLU A 883 43.32 8.12 -20.25
N SER A 884 43.49 9.10 -19.36
CA SER A 884 44.45 10.19 -19.57
C SER A 884 44.85 10.81 -18.24
N THR A 885 45.90 11.63 -18.24
CA THR A 885 46.18 12.55 -17.14
C THR A 885 45.73 13.95 -17.54
N GLY A 886 44.89 14.59 -16.73
CA GLY A 886 44.32 15.89 -17.08
C GLY A 886 43.77 16.64 -15.88
N LYS A 887 43.35 17.89 -16.13
CA LYS A 887 42.73 18.78 -15.13
C LYS A 887 41.25 19.05 -15.39
N VAL A 888 40.73 18.70 -16.56
CA VAL A 888 39.38 19.11 -16.97
C VAL A 888 38.60 17.92 -17.46
N ILE A 889 37.36 17.80 -16.96
CA ILE A 889 36.32 16.94 -17.52
C ILE A 889 35.22 17.87 -18.03
N ARG A 890 34.99 17.90 -19.34
CA ARG A 890 34.00 18.82 -19.93
C ARG A 890 32.84 18.06 -20.55
N LEU A 891 31.63 18.45 -20.15
CA LEU A 891 30.37 18.01 -20.73
C LEU A 891 29.83 19.12 -21.63
N THR A 892 29.44 18.80 -22.85
CA THR A 892 28.85 19.73 -23.82
C THR A 892 27.56 19.14 -24.38
N ASN A 893 26.54 19.98 -24.55
CA ASN A 893 25.33 19.62 -25.28
C ASN A 893 25.40 20.12 -26.74
N ASP A 894 24.41 19.77 -27.55
CA ASP A 894 24.31 20.13 -28.97
C ASP A 894 24.12 21.64 -29.21
N HIS A 895 23.86 22.41 -28.15
CA HIS A 895 23.67 23.87 -28.16
C HIS A 895 24.90 24.62 -27.60
N ALA A 896 26.03 23.94 -27.44
CA ALA A 896 27.28 24.46 -26.89
C ALA A 896 27.28 24.88 -25.41
N ALA A 897 26.14 24.77 -24.70
CA ALA A 897 26.13 24.88 -23.25
C ALA A 897 26.97 23.75 -22.63
N SER A 898 27.68 24.05 -21.54
CA SER A 898 28.62 23.11 -20.95
C SER A 898 28.67 23.13 -19.43
N VAL A 899 29.12 22.02 -18.86
CA VAL A 899 29.50 21.91 -17.45
C VAL A 899 30.90 21.33 -17.41
N SER A 900 31.83 22.04 -16.79
CA SER A 900 33.21 21.59 -16.64
C SER A 900 33.49 21.23 -15.19
N VAL A 901 34.21 20.13 -14.97
CA VAL A 901 34.82 19.79 -13.68
C VAL A 901 36.30 20.07 -13.80
N GLU A 902 36.78 21.07 -13.05
CA GLU A 902 38.14 21.60 -13.12
C GLU A 902 38.88 21.21 -11.84
N LEU A 903 39.86 20.31 -11.96
CA LEU A 903 40.72 19.82 -10.89
C LEU A 903 41.84 20.83 -10.61
N ASP A 904 42.16 21.04 -9.34
CA ASP A 904 43.29 21.87 -8.92
C ASP A 904 44.64 21.37 -9.49
N GLN A 905 44.80 20.05 -9.50
CA GLN A 905 45.98 19.32 -9.93
C GLN A 905 45.63 18.31 -11.02
N ALA A 906 46.61 18.00 -11.87
CA ALA A 906 46.42 16.98 -12.89
C ALA A 906 46.29 15.60 -12.23
N ARG A 907 45.26 14.84 -12.57
CA ARG A 907 45.01 13.49 -12.05
C ARG A 907 44.80 12.52 -13.20
N GLY A 908 44.97 11.23 -12.91
CA GLY A 908 44.50 10.18 -13.81
C GLY A 908 42.97 10.26 -13.91
N ILE A 909 42.43 10.33 -15.12
CA ILE A 909 41.01 10.39 -15.40
C ILE A 909 40.68 9.23 -16.34
N ARG A 910 39.72 8.40 -15.94
CA ARG A 910 39.10 7.41 -16.81
C ARG A 910 37.67 7.82 -17.14
N ILE A 911 37.32 7.84 -18.43
CA ILE A 911 36.00 8.18 -18.93
C ILE A 911 35.30 6.94 -19.47
N CYS A 912 34.14 6.65 -18.90
CA CYS A 912 33.24 5.62 -19.41
C CYS A 912 32.08 6.28 -20.15
N ARG A 913 32.24 6.40 -21.48
CA ARG A 913 31.27 7.04 -22.40
C ARG A 913 30.02 6.22 -22.67
N THR A 914 30.07 4.92 -22.38
CA THR A 914 28.98 3.97 -22.59
C THR A 914 28.67 3.28 -21.26
N GLY A 915 28.29 4.06 -20.24
CA GLY A 915 27.95 3.50 -18.94
C GLY A 915 26.59 2.78 -18.90
N LEU A 916 26.06 2.50 -17.72
CA LEU A 916 24.84 1.70 -17.56
C LEU A 916 23.62 2.34 -18.23
N VAL A 917 22.84 1.53 -18.93
CA VAL A 917 21.59 1.95 -19.58
C VAL A 917 20.38 1.42 -18.81
N SER A 918 19.33 2.22 -18.64
CA SER A 918 18.10 1.73 -18.02
C SER A 918 17.48 0.57 -18.81
N HIS A 919 17.05 -0.49 -18.11
CA HIS A 919 16.36 -1.63 -18.72
C HIS A 919 15.11 -1.28 -19.51
N TYR A 920 14.41 -0.22 -19.12
CA TYR A 920 13.04 0.03 -19.53
C TYR A 920 12.88 1.26 -20.40
N ARG A 921 13.77 2.26 -20.29
CA ARG A 921 13.42 3.65 -20.67
C ARG A 921 14.54 4.53 -21.24
N SER A 922 15.67 3.93 -21.62
CA SER A 922 16.74 4.58 -22.40
C SER A 922 17.49 5.74 -21.70
N TYR A 923 17.42 5.84 -20.37
CA TYR A 923 18.36 6.65 -19.58
C TYR A 923 19.74 5.98 -19.60
N GLN A 924 20.80 6.76 -19.53
CA GLN A 924 22.16 6.24 -19.45
C GLN A 924 22.97 7.05 -18.44
N ILE A 925 23.74 6.34 -17.61
CA ILE A 925 24.66 6.96 -16.66
C ILE A 925 26.06 6.64 -17.12
N ASN A 926 26.69 7.63 -17.75
CA ASN A 926 28.12 7.64 -18.01
C ASN A 926 28.86 8.00 -16.72
N ARG A 927 30.19 7.94 -16.72
CA ARG A 927 30.96 8.39 -15.57
C ARG A 927 32.36 8.85 -15.93
N ALA A 928 32.88 9.74 -15.10
CA ALA A 928 34.29 10.05 -15.02
C ALA A 928 34.83 9.55 -13.68
N GLU A 929 35.99 8.90 -13.71
CA GLU A 929 36.62 8.28 -12.56
C GLU A 929 37.97 8.99 -12.35
N VAL A 930 38.08 9.79 -11.28
CA VAL A 930 39.31 10.51 -10.91
C VAL A 930 40.15 9.61 -10.02
N ALA A 931 41.33 9.22 -10.50
CA ALA A 931 42.24 8.33 -9.80
C ALA A 931 42.91 9.00 -8.60
N LEU A 932 42.88 8.32 -7.47
CA LEU A 932 43.55 8.69 -6.23
C LEU A 932 44.72 7.72 -5.97
N PRO A 933 45.71 8.08 -5.13
CA PRO A 933 46.75 7.15 -4.67
C PRO A 933 46.16 5.86 -4.11
N VAL A 934 46.86 4.76 -4.32
CA VAL A 934 46.39 3.42 -3.94
C VAL A 934 47.11 2.86 -2.71
N SER A 935 48.16 3.53 -2.23
CA SER A 935 48.92 3.14 -1.05
C SER A 935 48.99 4.30 -0.07
N PHE A 936 48.67 4.04 1.19
CA PHE A 936 48.69 5.03 2.26
C PHE A 936 49.44 4.49 3.48
N SER A 937 50.26 5.34 4.09
CA SER A 937 50.78 5.12 5.43
C SER A 937 49.78 5.57 6.51
N PRO A 938 49.86 5.05 7.75
CA PRO A 938 49.00 5.51 8.84
C PRO A 938 49.08 7.03 9.06
N GLY A 939 47.94 7.68 9.17
CA GLY A 939 47.81 9.14 9.32
C GLY A 939 48.03 9.94 8.04
N GLN A 940 48.38 9.31 6.92
CA GLN A 940 48.56 10.00 5.65
C GLN A 940 47.23 10.58 5.16
N GLN A 941 47.28 11.84 4.75
CA GLN A 941 46.16 12.55 4.14
C GLN A 941 46.40 12.75 2.64
N LEU A 942 45.32 12.64 1.88
CA LEU A 942 45.23 13.04 0.49
C LEU A 942 44.17 14.12 0.37
N GLU A 943 44.51 15.18 -0.34
CA GLU A 943 43.56 16.22 -0.72
C GLU A 943 43.30 16.18 -2.23
N LEU A 944 42.03 16.31 -2.60
CA LEU A 944 41.56 16.53 -3.96
C LEU A 944 40.59 17.71 -3.93
N THR A 945 40.87 18.76 -4.70
CA THR A 945 39.93 19.86 -4.89
C THR A 945 39.52 19.96 -6.34
N TYR A 946 38.22 20.09 -6.60
CA TYR A 946 37.70 20.40 -7.93
C TYR A 946 36.54 21.36 -7.88
N THR A 947 36.36 22.08 -8.98
CA THR A 947 35.26 23.03 -9.15
C THR A 947 34.38 22.59 -10.29
N ILE A 948 33.07 22.61 -10.09
CA ILE A 948 32.06 22.36 -11.13
C ILE A 948 31.54 23.72 -11.61
N VAL A 949 31.85 24.04 -12.87
CA VAL A 949 31.58 25.33 -13.50
C VAL A 949 30.55 25.17 -14.62
N PRO A 950 29.30 25.62 -14.43
CA PRO A 950 28.34 25.84 -15.51
C PRO A 950 28.81 26.93 -16.48
N LYS A 951 28.64 26.71 -17.79
CA LYS A 951 28.84 27.74 -18.82
C LYS A 951 27.64 27.68 -19.78
N PRO A 952 26.90 28.79 -19.94
CA PRO A 952 25.70 28.84 -20.77
C PRO A 952 25.97 28.60 -22.25
#